data_AF-A2G2K5-F1
#
_entry.id   AF-A2G2K5-F1
#
_cell.length_a   1.000
_cell.length_b   1.000
_cell.length_c   1.000
_cell.angle_alpha   90.00
_cell.angle_beta   90.00
_cell.angle_gamma   90.00
#
_symmetry.space_group_name_H-M   'P 1'
#
loop_
_entity.id
_entity.type
_entity.pdbx_description
1 polymer ?
#
loop_
_entity_poly.entity_id
_entity_poly.type
_entity_poly.pdbx_seq_one_letter_code
_entity_poly.pdbx_strand_id
1 'polypeptide(L)'
;MSSAAPTEQQTQTADERKSHQDVLAGVAPCQYLNDIYNQPIILFEELGNRVAEFLKTPRYSEIPPYMEIPITESYKMFVNEFNNVPREQVFSPPQTIVDYTQYLSQQIPQKACFQIANAWPIAIPRISNTMEPLAAILIKMVSEANDPTAMLRFFSGVLFPKVWTNKPTAQNPVLLAASPCKFKGKSGHWAYILRESNEFFIVGYDKKTSTFVTKIQGIVSACAMSKNEESVIVKGDAGRIADFTPLDKEVVPLWTHLYKGENSSDEEEESSDKTEKKEVPFPYFFTKIDTYIPDIVYNAFYETCIANDLIVLRTCMLLDAPYEIADALLTIALHSRKVHTVFASVASFILEDDNCNPMEVISGRNFFCRFTMALYERFVSDYINNFMKKLVVYIDSHSKLDEKLFFSVIKYITMSSQYIPIQIRHFASILRSYAAMKFNSRGFVYLLLGAIFGITFVCEVIAKPTQVFEDYTPKNPELLKTISNMLKFVFRGAVLPDQFASANKRIVKHVLPTMEEFLFSLGDIADELPVYSAPSQEKTATAVAQVFNFILSHPQEFRKVYDGNLIENITYPPQIGWNFSVAIGDFFRQFYDRGAKRNKGNTVQKVKPPPLKFPQLPMYGVISAKKLGGGGGNVSYGGGAFEGSSFGLPARERDLNLPPKNYAMRLPLKPRNQDHNPLKKDLPDDDDLTTISDAPPMQARSRAADNISYQPPLPPPKLKVSTNAKEVSATETFSISDTTDDGGELARGKEAPSYMDTNDNDHHKKGRKQKVHKKIVIKDSGISGSKAELITQKVVNDGKSKVIVNTIRKTPRGVVNDNDSV
;
A
#
# COMPACT_ATOMS: atom_id res chain seq x y z
N MET A 1 12.88 -15.22 31.60
CA MET A 1 12.52 -13.86 31.13
C MET A 1 11.08 -13.64 31.54
N SER A 2 10.88 -12.73 32.49
CA SER A 2 9.58 -12.40 33.10
C SER A 2 8.72 -11.62 32.10
N SER A 3 7.50 -12.09 31.85
CA SER A 3 6.51 -11.37 31.06
C SER A 3 5.99 -10.18 31.88
N ALA A 4 6.43 -8.98 31.54
CA ALA A 4 5.83 -7.77 32.08
C ALA A 4 4.42 -7.60 31.49
N ALA A 5 3.42 -7.51 32.37
CA ALA A 5 2.06 -7.14 32.01
C ALA A 5 2.04 -5.69 31.46
N PRO A 6 1.17 -5.39 30.48
CA PRO A 6 1.09 -4.05 29.90
C PRO A 6 0.64 -3.02 30.95
N THR A 7 1.30 -1.87 30.94
CA THR A 7 1.08 -0.74 31.85
C THR A 7 -0.29 -0.09 31.61
N GLU A 8 -1.03 0.25 32.67
CA GLU A 8 -2.44 0.74 32.64
C GLU A 8 -2.73 1.91 31.68
N GLN A 9 -1.73 2.69 31.26
CA GLN A 9 -1.90 3.77 30.28
C GLN A 9 -2.12 3.27 28.84
N GLN A 10 -1.63 2.09 28.47
CA GLN A 10 -1.94 1.47 27.17
C GLN A 10 -3.33 0.83 27.15
N THR A 11 -3.85 0.42 28.31
CA THR A 11 -5.18 -0.19 28.43
C THR A 11 -6.29 0.88 28.39
N GLN A 12 -6.07 2.06 28.97
CA GLN A 12 -7.05 3.17 28.93
C GLN A 12 -7.24 3.75 27.52
N THR A 13 -6.20 3.77 26.67
CA THR A 13 -6.35 4.20 25.26
C THR A 13 -7.05 3.15 24.38
N ALA A 14 -7.13 1.89 24.80
CA ALA A 14 -7.81 0.84 24.05
C ALA A 14 -9.32 0.83 24.28
N ASP A 15 -9.79 1.11 25.50
CA ASP A 15 -11.23 1.06 25.84
C ASP A 15 -11.99 2.35 25.45
N GLU A 16 -11.39 3.54 25.52
CA GLU A 16 -12.03 4.75 24.97
C GLU A 16 -12.16 4.73 23.44
N ARG A 17 -11.37 3.89 22.74
CA ARG A 17 -11.44 3.73 21.29
C ARG A 17 -12.48 2.70 20.82
N LYS A 18 -13.14 1.96 21.73
CA LYS A 18 -14.23 1.01 21.38
C LYS A 18 -15.61 1.66 21.23
N SER A 19 -15.78 2.93 21.61
CA SER A 19 -17.10 3.60 21.64
C SER A 19 -17.48 4.37 20.37
N HIS A 20 -16.66 4.32 19.32
CA HIS A 20 -17.06 4.81 17.99
C HIS A 20 -18.05 3.82 17.37
N GLN A 21 -19.28 3.77 17.87
CA GLN A 21 -20.42 3.34 17.06
C GLN A 21 -20.34 4.17 15.79
N ASP A 22 -20.17 3.51 14.64
CA ASP A 22 -20.21 4.20 13.36
C ASP A 22 -21.61 4.79 13.24
N VAL A 23 -21.74 6.10 13.51
CA VAL A 23 -22.99 6.89 13.42
C VAL A 23 -23.67 6.72 12.06
N LEU A 24 -22.92 6.17 11.10
CA LEU A 24 -23.27 6.03 9.71
C LEU A 24 -23.43 4.56 9.30
N ALA A 25 -23.33 3.60 10.23
CA ALA A 25 -23.67 2.21 9.97
C ALA A 25 -25.13 2.11 9.52
N GLY A 26 -25.35 1.61 8.30
CA GLY A 26 -26.70 1.47 7.72
C GLY A 26 -27.28 2.74 7.06
N VAL A 27 -26.53 3.84 6.96
CA VAL A 27 -26.98 5.03 6.23
C VAL A 27 -26.78 4.83 4.73
N ALA A 28 -27.88 4.76 3.99
CA ALA A 28 -27.83 4.62 2.53
C ALA A 28 -27.33 5.91 1.84
N PRO A 29 -26.54 5.78 0.75
CA PRO A 29 -26.25 6.89 -0.16
C PRO A 29 -27.50 7.62 -0.61
N CYS A 30 -27.43 8.95 -0.76
CA CYS A 30 -28.54 9.70 -1.34
C CYS A 30 -28.58 9.57 -2.87
N GLN A 31 -29.68 10.00 -3.49
CA GLN A 31 -29.86 9.92 -4.94
C GLN A 31 -28.71 10.57 -5.73
N TYR A 32 -28.19 11.71 -5.28
CA TYR A 32 -27.06 12.37 -5.95
C TYR A 32 -25.84 11.45 -6.07
N LEU A 33 -25.51 10.73 -4.98
CA LEU A 33 -24.36 9.83 -5.01
C LEU A 33 -24.63 8.65 -5.94
N ASN A 34 -25.83 8.08 -5.91
CA ASN A 34 -26.23 7.02 -6.84
C ASN A 34 -26.13 7.47 -8.30
N ASP A 35 -26.51 8.73 -8.58
CA ASP A 35 -26.45 9.31 -9.93
C ASP A 35 -25.01 9.42 -10.42
N ILE A 36 -24.07 9.87 -9.57
CA ILE A 36 -22.66 10.02 -9.97
C ILE A 36 -21.87 8.70 -9.86
N TYR A 37 -22.34 7.72 -9.09
CA TYR A 37 -21.67 6.42 -8.96
C TYR A 37 -21.57 5.69 -10.30
N ASN A 38 -22.59 5.83 -11.14
CA ASN A 38 -22.61 5.24 -12.48
C ASN A 38 -21.99 6.16 -13.55
N GLN A 39 -21.51 7.35 -13.19
CA GLN A 39 -20.92 8.27 -14.15
C GLN A 39 -19.40 8.06 -14.24
N PRO A 40 -18.86 7.94 -15.47
CA PRO A 40 -17.44 7.69 -15.66
C PRO A 40 -16.57 8.91 -15.32
N ILE A 41 -15.34 8.63 -14.91
CA ILE A 41 -14.27 9.64 -14.77
C ILE A 41 -13.54 9.79 -16.10
N ILE A 42 -13.13 8.67 -16.69
CA ILE A 42 -12.47 8.58 -17.98
C ILE A 42 -13.56 8.42 -19.05
N LEU A 43 -13.65 9.40 -19.95
CA LEU A 43 -14.58 9.41 -21.07
C LEU A 43 -13.88 8.77 -22.29
N PHE A 44 -13.94 7.44 -22.40
CA PHE A 44 -13.22 6.70 -23.45
C PHE A 44 -13.65 7.02 -24.88
N GLU A 45 -14.85 7.58 -25.05
CA GLU A 45 -15.38 8.08 -26.33
C GLU A 45 -14.74 9.41 -26.77
N GLU A 46 -14.10 10.12 -25.83
CA GLU A 46 -13.55 11.44 -26.04
C GLU A 46 -12.04 11.44 -25.84
N LEU A 47 -11.27 11.56 -26.92
CA LEU A 47 -9.82 11.73 -26.82
C LEU A 47 -9.46 13.09 -26.20
N GLY A 48 -8.37 13.11 -25.44
CA GLY A 48 -7.79 14.33 -24.89
C GLY A 48 -7.35 15.32 -25.99
N ASN A 49 -7.11 16.57 -25.60
CA ASN A 49 -6.67 17.59 -26.57
C ASN A 49 -5.34 17.16 -27.23
N ARG A 50 -5.23 17.28 -28.56
CA ARG A 50 -4.07 16.89 -29.39
C ARG A 50 -3.76 15.39 -29.45
N VAL A 51 -4.52 14.54 -28.78
CA VAL A 51 -4.32 13.08 -28.85
C VAL A 51 -4.64 12.54 -30.25
N ALA A 52 -5.67 13.07 -30.91
CA ALA A 52 -5.98 12.70 -32.29
C ALA A 52 -4.86 13.04 -33.29
N GLU A 53 -4.05 14.07 -33.01
CA GLU A 53 -2.85 14.40 -33.80
C GLU A 53 -1.71 13.42 -33.46
N PHE A 54 -1.50 13.15 -32.17
CA PHE A 54 -0.56 12.15 -31.67
C PHE A 54 -0.81 10.74 -32.22
N LEU A 55 -2.05 10.36 -32.57
CA LEU A 55 -2.34 9.05 -33.16
C LEU A 55 -2.02 8.97 -34.66
N LYS A 56 -1.69 10.09 -35.31
CA LYS A 56 -1.35 10.16 -36.75
C LYS A 56 0.14 10.23 -37.01
N THR A 57 0.91 10.74 -36.04
CA THR A 57 2.37 10.88 -36.09
C THR A 57 3.20 9.61 -35.91
N PRO A 58 2.76 8.53 -35.22
CA PRO A 58 3.66 7.44 -34.86
C PRO A 58 4.02 6.59 -36.08
N ARG A 59 5.27 6.17 -36.14
CA ARG A 59 5.80 5.29 -37.20
C ARG A 59 5.55 3.83 -36.83
N TYR A 60 4.36 3.32 -37.14
CA TYR A 60 3.97 1.94 -36.79
C TYR A 60 4.89 0.85 -37.37
N SER A 61 5.61 1.14 -38.46
CA SER A 61 6.61 0.25 -39.03
C SER A 61 7.83 0.02 -38.13
N GLU A 62 8.02 0.82 -37.08
CA GLU A 62 9.09 0.63 -36.09
C GLU A 62 8.79 -0.51 -35.11
N ILE A 63 7.54 -1.01 -35.08
CA ILE A 63 7.17 -2.20 -34.32
C ILE A 63 7.20 -3.42 -35.25
N PRO A 64 7.95 -4.50 -34.90
CA PRO A 64 7.98 -5.74 -35.68
C PRO A 64 6.57 -6.33 -35.89
N PRO A 65 6.25 -6.94 -37.04
CA PRO A 65 4.94 -7.54 -37.26
C PRO A 65 4.69 -8.75 -36.33
N TYR A 66 3.43 -8.97 -35.93
CA TYR A 66 3.01 -10.16 -35.17
C TYR A 66 2.54 -11.23 -36.15
N MET A 67 3.24 -12.37 -36.22
CA MET A 67 2.94 -13.45 -37.18
C MET A 67 2.86 -12.94 -38.64
N GLU A 68 3.83 -12.09 -39.04
CA GLU A 68 3.89 -11.44 -40.36
C GLU A 68 2.77 -10.41 -40.64
N ILE A 69 1.88 -10.16 -39.67
CA ILE A 69 0.80 -9.17 -39.78
C ILE A 69 1.28 -7.83 -39.17
N PRO A 70 1.18 -6.71 -39.90
CA PRO A 70 1.53 -5.39 -39.36
C PRO A 70 0.73 -5.04 -38.11
N ILE A 71 1.36 -4.33 -37.15
CA ILE A 71 0.69 -4.01 -35.88
C ILE A 71 -0.60 -3.22 -36.06
N THR A 72 -0.73 -2.46 -37.15
CA THR A 72 -1.94 -1.69 -37.53
C THR A 72 -3.15 -2.56 -37.87
N GLU A 73 -2.95 -3.86 -38.08
CA GLU A 73 -4.01 -4.84 -38.36
C GLU A 73 -4.12 -5.85 -37.23
N SER A 74 -2.99 -6.36 -36.73
CA SER A 74 -2.98 -7.39 -35.69
C SER A 74 -3.62 -6.94 -34.37
N TYR A 75 -3.57 -5.64 -34.03
CA TYR A 75 -4.23 -5.12 -32.83
C TYR A 75 -5.75 -5.31 -32.88
N LYS A 76 -6.36 -5.26 -34.08
CA LYS A 76 -7.80 -5.46 -34.25
C LYS A 76 -8.19 -6.92 -34.00
N MET A 77 -7.33 -7.85 -34.40
CA MET A 77 -7.52 -9.27 -34.10
C MET A 77 -7.57 -9.48 -32.58
N PHE A 78 -6.60 -8.89 -31.87
CA PHE A 78 -6.59 -8.90 -30.41
C PHE A 78 -7.87 -8.31 -29.82
N VAL A 79 -8.28 -7.10 -30.25
CA VAL A 79 -9.46 -6.42 -29.69
C VAL A 79 -10.73 -7.23 -29.92
N ASN A 80 -10.89 -7.78 -31.12
CA ASN A 80 -12.05 -8.62 -31.45
C ASN A 80 -12.12 -9.87 -30.56
N GLU A 81 -10.97 -10.48 -30.26
CA GLU A 81 -10.92 -11.63 -29.37
C GLU A 81 -11.14 -11.26 -27.91
N PHE A 82 -10.50 -10.18 -27.44
CA PHE A 82 -10.65 -9.66 -26.09
C PHE A 82 -12.10 -9.27 -25.79
N ASN A 83 -12.81 -8.72 -26.77
CA ASN A 83 -14.22 -8.35 -26.66
C ASN A 83 -15.15 -9.55 -26.40
N ASN A 84 -14.67 -10.79 -26.59
CA ASN A 84 -15.40 -12.02 -26.25
C ASN A 84 -15.04 -12.57 -24.86
N VAL A 85 -14.05 -12.00 -24.17
CA VAL A 85 -13.61 -12.43 -22.83
C VAL A 85 -14.54 -11.80 -21.77
N PRO A 86 -15.23 -12.60 -20.93
CA PRO A 86 -16.00 -12.09 -19.81
C PRO A 86 -15.11 -11.30 -18.84
N ARG A 87 -15.67 -10.27 -18.19
CA ARG A 87 -14.92 -9.39 -17.28
C ARG A 87 -14.21 -10.15 -16.15
N GLU A 88 -14.83 -11.22 -15.67
CA GLU A 88 -14.31 -12.07 -14.59
C GLU A 88 -13.12 -12.93 -15.04
N GLN A 89 -12.96 -13.15 -16.35
CA GLN A 89 -11.92 -13.98 -16.96
C GLN A 89 -10.80 -13.16 -17.63
N VAL A 90 -10.79 -11.84 -17.45
CA VAL A 90 -9.81 -10.95 -18.08
C VAL A 90 -8.37 -11.33 -17.74
N PHE A 91 -8.10 -11.85 -16.54
CA PHE A 91 -6.76 -12.31 -16.12
C PHE A 91 -6.51 -13.81 -16.38
N SER A 92 -7.44 -14.48 -17.06
CA SER A 92 -7.27 -15.86 -17.55
C SER A 92 -7.76 -15.94 -18.99
N PRO A 93 -7.22 -15.12 -19.90
CA PRO A 93 -7.72 -15.03 -21.26
C PRO A 93 -7.27 -16.24 -22.12
N PRO A 94 -7.87 -16.43 -23.30
CA PRO A 94 -7.38 -17.33 -24.34
C PRO A 94 -5.87 -17.20 -24.63
N GLN A 95 -5.23 -18.31 -25.03
CA GLN A 95 -3.78 -18.37 -25.30
C GLN A 95 -3.33 -17.35 -26.36
N THR A 96 -4.14 -17.13 -27.38
CA THR A 96 -3.98 -16.11 -28.42
C THR A 96 -3.79 -14.69 -27.86
N ILE A 97 -4.58 -14.31 -26.85
CA ILE A 97 -4.44 -13.03 -26.12
C ILE A 97 -3.15 -13.02 -25.30
N VAL A 98 -2.80 -14.14 -24.66
CA VAL A 98 -1.53 -14.29 -23.91
C VAL A 98 -0.33 -14.10 -24.83
N ASP A 99 -0.32 -14.78 -25.99
CA ASP A 99 0.76 -14.72 -26.99
C ASP A 99 0.93 -13.30 -27.53
N TYR A 100 -0.18 -12.65 -27.89
CA TYR A 100 -0.16 -11.27 -28.38
C TYR A 100 0.34 -10.29 -27.30
N THR A 101 -0.08 -10.51 -26.05
CA THR A 101 0.38 -9.69 -24.93
C THR A 101 1.88 -9.86 -24.71
N GLN A 102 2.40 -11.09 -24.76
CA GLN A 102 3.83 -11.34 -24.65
C GLN A 102 4.60 -10.62 -25.77
N TYR A 103 4.06 -10.61 -26.98
CA TYR A 103 4.59 -9.82 -28.10
C TYR A 103 4.61 -8.31 -27.79
N LEU A 104 3.53 -7.74 -27.23
CA LEU A 104 3.49 -6.33 -26.83
C LEU A 104 4.49 -6.01 -25.72
N SER A 105 4.59 -6.86 -24.70
CA SER A 105 5.51 -6.70 -23.56
C SER A 105 6.98 -6.67 -24.02
N GLN A 106 7.33 -7.47 -25.04
CA GLN A 106 8.67 -7.46 -25.64
C GLN A 106 9.02 -6.11 -26.32
N GLN A 107 8.03 -5.29 -26.67
CA GLN A 107 8.24 -3.97 -27.28
C GLN A 107 8.55 -2.87 -26.25
N ILE A 108 8.37 -3.15 -24.95
CA ILE A 108 8.60 -2.20 -23.86
C ILE A 108 10.04 -2.35 -23.36
N PRO A 109 10.94 -1.37 -23.60
CA PRO A 109 12.30 -1.46 -23.14
C PRO A 109 12.38 -1.37 -21.61
N GLN A 110 13.24 -2.18 -21.00
CA GLN A 110 13.47 -2.19 -19.55
C GLN A 110 13.82 -0.81 -18.95
N LYS A 111 14.50 0.07 -19.72
CA LYS A 111 14.81 1.44 -19.30
C LYS A 111 13.56 2.33 -19.16
N ALA A 112 12.50 2.05 -19.93
CA ALA A 112 11.25 2.80 -19.88
C ALA A 112 10.53 2.50 -18.58
N CYS A 113 10.64 1.25 -18.12
CA CYS A 113 10.01 0.78 -16.91
C CYS A 113 10.39 1.63 -15.69
N PHE A 114 11.68 1.94 -15.54
CA PHE A 114 12.16 2.77 -14.43
C PHE A 114 11.56 4.18 -14.43
N GLN A 115 11.39 4.80 -15.61
CA GLN A 115 10.80 6.13 -15.71
C GLN A 115 9.29 6.10 -15.41
N ILE A 116 8.58 5.09 -15.91
CA ILE A 116 7.14 4.90 -15.66
C ILE A 116 6.88 4.67 -14.17
N ALA A 117 7.69 3.83 -13.52
CA ALA A 117 7.52 3.48 -12.11
C ALA A 117 7.82 4.63 -11.14
N ASN A 118 8.65 5.61 -11.52
CA ASN A 118 9.16 6.66 -10.64
C ASN A 118 8.74 8.09 -11.02
N ALA A 119 7.87 8.27 -12.02
CA ALA A 119 7.40 9.58 -12.46
C ALA A 119 5.96 9.85 -12.01
N TRP A 120 5.72 11.06 -11.49
CA TRP A 120 4.39 11.59 -11.27
C TRP A 120 4.32 13.08 -11.66
N PRO A 121 3.34 13.53 -12.47
CA PRO A 121 2.37 12.71 -13.19
C PRO A 121 3.07 11.70 -14.11
N ILE A 122 2.43 10.57 -14.37
CA ILE A 122 3.06 9.50 -15.14
C ILE A 122 3.19 9.96 -16.58
N ALA A 123 4.36 9.74 -17.17
CA ALA A 123 4.62 10.05 -18.57
C ALA A 123 5.19 8.84 -19.27
N ILE A 124 4.71 8.57 -20.50
CA ILE A 124 5.28 7.53 -21.36
C ILE A 124 6.61 8.04 -21.91
N PRO A 125 7.74 7.38 -21.59
CA PRO A 125 9.05 7.88 -21.98
C PRO A 125 9.35 7.61 -23.46
N ARG A 126 9.88 8.62 -24.16
CA ARG A 126 10.29 8.53 -25.58
C ARG A 126 11.76 8.11 -25.72
N ILE A 127 12.15 7.05 -25.01
CA ILE A 127 13.54 6.56 -25.00
C ILE A 127 13.82 5.49 -26.07
N SER A 128 12.77 4.99 -26.72
CA SER A 128 12.82 4.02 -27.82
C SER A 128 11.80 4.42 -28.87
N ASN A 129 12.15 4.15 -30.12
CA ASN A 129 11.29 4.34 -31.30
C ASN A 129 10.00 3.50 -31.21
N THR A 130 10.02 2.39 -30.46
CA THR A 130 8.84 1.52 -30.27
C THR A 130 7.79 2.10 -29.31
N MET A 131 8.18 2.95 -28.35
CA MET A 131 7.30 3.35 -27.24
C MET A 131 6.11 4.21 -27.69
N GLU A 132 6.34 5.17 -28.59
CA GLU A 132 5.30 6.08 -29.07
C GLU A 132 4.27 5.36 -29.97
N PRO A 133 4.68 4.56 -30.98
CA PRO A 133 3.75 3.73 -31.74
C PRO A 133 3.03 2.69 -30.87
N LEU A 134 3.70 2.11 -29.86
CA LEU A 134 3.08 1.14 -28.95
C LEU A 134 1.98 1.80 -28.13
N ALA A 135 2.27 2.94 -27.50
CA ALA A 135 1.27 3.71 -26.77
C ALA A 135 0.07 4.07 -27.67
N ALA A 136 0.33 4.49 -28.91
CA ALA A 136 -0.73 4.79 -29.86
C ALA A 136 -1.60 3.58 -30.23
N ILE A 137 -1.02 2.39 -30.35
CA ILE A 137 -1.78 1.15 -30.56
C ILE A 137 -2.59 0.79 -29.32
N LEU A 138 -2.03 0.88 -28.12
CA LEU A 138 -2.75 0.61 -26.88
C LEU A 138 -3.94 1.57 -26.67
N ILE A 139 -3.77 2.85 -27.00
CA ILE A 139 -4.88 3.83 -26.97
C ILE A 139 -5.98 3.41 -27.95
N LYS A 140 -5.63 2.97 -29.17
CA LYS A 140 -6.61 2.46 -30.15
C LYS A 140 -7.33 1.23 -29.61
N MET A 141 -6.61 0.28 -29.01
CA MET A 141 -7.18 -0.93 -28.41
C MET A 141 -8.19 -0.59 -27.30
N VAL A 142 -7.86 0.37 -26.43
CA VAL A 142 -8.78 0.85 -25.38
C VAL A 142 -10.01 1.53 -26.00
N SER A 143 -9.84 2.35 -27.03
CA SER A 143 -10.95 3.05 -27.69
C SER A 143 -11.89 2.13 -28.48
N GLU A 144 -11.40 0.99 -28.97
CA GLU A 144 -12.17 0.02 -29.77
C GLU A 144 -12.71 -1.16 -28.94
N ALA A 145 -12.36 -1.24 -27.65
CA ALA A 145 -12.84 -2.28 -26.74
C ALA A 145 -14.31 -2.05 -26.33
N ASN A 146 -15.06 -3.13 -26.18
CA ASN A 146 -16.44 -3.10 -25.64
C ASN A 146 -16.46 -2.67 -24.16
N ASP A 147 -15.43 -3.06 -23.40
CA ASP A 147 -15.17 -2.60 -22.03
C ASP A 147 -13.74 -2.03 -21.93
N PRO A 148 -13.56 -0.72 -22.20
CA PRO A 148 -12.25 -0.07 -22.10
C PRO A 148 -11.65 -0.11 -20.69
N THR A 149 -12.49 -0.18 -19.65
CA THR A 149 -12.03 -0.25 -18.25
C THR A 149 -11.43 -1.63 -17.98
N ALA A 150 -12.07 -2.70 -18.45
CA ALA A 150 -11.52 -4.05 -18.40
C ALA A 150 -10.21 -4.16 -19.18
N MET A 151 -10.10 -3.51 -20.34
CA MET A 151 -8.87 -3.47 -21.13
C MET A 151 -7.71 -2.77 -20.39
N LEU A 152 -7.93 -1.61 -19.77
CA LEU A 152 -6.89 -0.95 -18.97
C LEU A 152 -6.46 -1.78 -17.75
N ARG A 153 -7.41 -2.42 -17.08
CA ARG A 153 -7.14 -3.35 -16.00
C ARG A 153 -6.32 -4.54 -16.47
N PHE A 154 -6.66 -5.11 -17.63
CA PHE A 154 -5.89 -6.18 -18.25
C PHE A 154 -4.45 -5.74 -18.45
N PHE A 155 -4.22 -4.63 -19.14
CA PHE A 155 -2.90 -4.07 -19.42
C PHE A 155 -2.06 -3.87 -18.15
N SER A 156 -2.69 -3.43 -17.06
CA SER A 156 -1.97 -3.24 -15.80
C SER A 156 -1.38 -4.57 -15.30
N GLY A 157 -2.08 -5.68 -15.49
CA GLY A 157 -1.72 -7.00 -14.97
C GLY A 157 -0.68 -7.75 -15.79
N VAL A 158 -0.66 -7.51 -17.11
CA VAL A 158 -0.02 -8.43 -18.07
C VAL A 158 1.11 -7.82 -18.92
N LEU A 159 1.17 -6.49 -19.08
CA LEU A 159 2.20 -5.87 -19.93
C LEU A 159 3.58 -5.81 -19.28
N PHE A 160 3.65 -6.04 -17.97
CA PHE A 160 4.89 -5.99 -17.22
C PHE A 160 5.05 -7.26 -16.39
N PRO A 161 6.26 -7.83 -16.32
CA PRO A 161 6.52 -8.91 -15.38
C PRO A 161 6.33 -8.42 -13.94
N LYS A 162 5.93 -9.32 -13.04
CA LYS A 162 5.80 -8.99 -11.61
C LYS A 162 7.13 -8.54 -11.04
N VAL A 163 8.18 -9.31 -11.35
CA VAL A 163 9.57 -8.96 -11.07
C VAL A 163 10.13 -8.22 -12.28
N TRP A 164 9.96 -6.89 -12.29
CA TRP A 164 10.44 -6.03 -13.37
C TRP A 164 11.78 -5.38 -13.05
N THR A 165 12.50 -5.77 -12.00
CA THR A 165 13.82 -5.19 -11.70
C THR A 165 14.84 -6.25 -11.37
N ASN A 166 16.10 -6.01 -11.75
CA ASN A 166 17.24 -6.89 -11.45
C ASN A 166 17.67 -6.82 -9.97
N LYS A 167 16.90 -6.14 -9.11
CA LYS A 167 17.14 -6.00 -7.67
C LYS A 167 15.86 -6.31 -6.89
N PRO A 168 15.31 -7.54 -7.01
CA PRO A 168 14.13 -7.92 -6.24
C PRO A 168 14.46 -7.94 -4.74
N THR A 169 13.46 -7.76 -3.88
CA THR A 169 13.58 -7.88 -2.41
C THR A 169 14.19 -9.23 -2.01
N ALA A 170 13.90 -10.29 -2.77
CA ALA A 170 14.49 -11.62 -2.58
C ALA A 170 16.02 -11.62 -2.71
N GLN A 171 16.57 -10.78 -3.61
CA GLN A 171 18.00 -10.64 -3.84
C GLN A 171 18.53 -9.38 -3.17
N ASN A 172 19.10 -9.53 -1.98
CA ASN A 172 19.76 -8.41 -1.33
C ASN A 172 21.06 -8.03 -2.07
N PRO A 173 21.26 -6.76 -2.48
CA PRO A 173 22.44 -6.38 -3.26
C PRO A 173 23.75 -6.39 -2.47
N VAL A 174 23.70 -6.46 -1.13
CA VAL A 174 24.86 -6.38 -0.24
C VAL A 174 25.28 -7.78 0.25
N LEU A 175 24.33 -8.56 0.78
CA LEU A 175 24.59 -9.84 1.45
C LEU A 175 23.84 -10.99 0.77
N LEU A 176 24.47 -12.17 0.71
CA LEU A 176 23.80 -13.42 0.32
C LEU A 176 23.08 -14.05 1.50
N ALA A 177 23.72 -14.03 2.66
CA ALA A 177 23.21 -14.62 3.90
C ALA A 177 23.80 -13.88 5.09
N ALA A 178 23.04 -13.83 6.18
CA ALA A 178 23.50 -13.25 7.44
C ALA A 178 22.71 -13.83 8.61
N SER A 179 23.37 -14.36 9.63
CA SER A 179 22.68 -14.85 10.82
C SER A 179 23.51 -14.65 12.09
N PRO A 180 22.88 -14.34 13.22
CA PRO A 180 23.56 -14.39 14.49
C PRO A 180 23.90 -15.85 14.83
N CYS A 181 25.07 -16.08 15.42
CA CYS A 181 25.59 -17.42 15.64
C CYS A 181 26.42 -17.58 16.91
N LYS A 182 26.63 -18.84 17.29
CA LYS A 182 27.69 -19.26 18.19
C LYS A 182 28.90 -19.67 17.36
N PHE A 183 30.07 -19.15 17.73
CA PHE A 183 31.35 -19.53 17.13
C PHE A 183 32.29 -20.02 18.23
N LYS A 184 32.87 -21.22 18.05
CA LYS A 184 33.66 -21.91 19.09
C LYS A 184 32.93 -22.00 20.44
N GLY A 185 31.63 -22.31 20.40
CA GLY A 185 30.75 -22.43 21.57
C GLY A 185 30.30 -21.10 22.21
N LYS A 186 30.79 -19.94 21.74
CA LYS A 186 30.46 -18.63 22.31
C LYS A 186 29.44 -17.87 21.46
N SER A 187 28.38 -17.35 22.08
CA SER A 187 27.40 -16.43 21.46
C SER A 187 27.98 -15.03 21.26
N GLY A 188 27.21 -14.11 20.66
CA GLY A 188 27.64 -12.73 20.40
C GLY A 188 28.41 -12.54 19.09
N HIS A 189 28.24 -13.48 18.14
CA HIS A 189 28.88 -13.44 16.83
C HIS A 189 27.84 -13.36 15.72
N TRP A 190 28.26 -12.83 14.57
CA TRP A 190 27.50 -12.86 13.33
C TRP A 190 28.30 -13.52 12.24
N ALA A 191 27.63 -14.36 11.47
CA ALA A 191 28.14 -14.96 10.25
C ALA A 191 27.42 -14.31 9.06
N TYR A 192 28.15 -13.86 8.04
CA TYR A 192 27.55 -13.32 6.81
C TYR A 192 28.43 -13.56 5.58
N ILE A 193 27.83 -13.53 4.39
CA ILE A 193 28.51 -13.62 3.10
C ILE A 193 28.20 -12.38 2.26
N LEU A 194 29.24 -11.70 1.77
CA LEU A 194 29.12 -10.61 0.80
C LEU A 194 28.67 -11.14 -0.56
N ARG A 195 27.67 -10.51 -1.17
CA ARG A 195 27.13 -10.99 -2.47
C ARG A 195 28.12 -10.84 -3.62
N GLU A 196 28.82 -9.71 -3.70
CA GLU A 196 29.70 -9.41 -4.84
C GLU A 196 30.95 -10.29 -4.85
N SER A 197 31.58 -10.52 -3.69
CA SER A 197 32.85 -11.24 -3.58
C SER A 197 32.74 -12.70 -3.14
N ASN A 198 31.54 -13.17 -2.72
CA ASN A 198 31.35 -14.44 -1.99
C ASN A 198 32.25 -14.57 -0.75
N GLU A 199 32.70 -13.44 -0.19
CA GLU A 199 33.56 -13.44 0.97
C GLU A 199 32.73 -13.62 2.24
N PHE A 200 33.09 -14.61 3.04
CA PHE A 200 32.47 -14.94 4.31
C PHE A 200 33.22 -14.33 5.47
N PHE A 201 32.44 -13.87 6.44
CA PHE A 201 32.94 -13.29 7.67
C PHE A 201 32.27 -13.91 8.88
N ILE A 202 33.06 -14.15 9.93
CA ILE A 202 32.55 -14.20 11.31
C ILE A 202 33.06 -12.99 12.04
N VAL A 203 32.16 -12.16 12.55
CA VAL A 203 32.48 -11.00 13.38
C VAL A 203 31.95 -11.19 14.79
N GLY A 204 32.66 -10.66 15.79
CA GLY A 204 32.20 -10.63 17.18
C GLY A 204 32.19 -9.21 17.71
N TYR A 205 31.19 -8.86 18.52
CA TYR A 205 31.10 -7.53 19.13
C TYR A 205 32.08 -7.40 20.31
N ASP A 206 33.02 -6.46 20.21
CA ASP A 206 33.92 -6.12 21.30
C ASP A 206 33.32 -4.97 22.13
N LYS A 207 32.88 -5.30 23.35
CA LYS A 207 32.30 -4.34 24.30
C LYS A 207 33.25 -3.21 24.68
N LYS A 208 34.58 -3.44 24.65
CA LYS A 208 35.56 -2.43 25.05
C LYS A 208 35.66 -1.32 24.02
N THR A 209 35.75 -1.69 22.75
CA THR A 209 35.82 -0.75 21.64
C THR A 209 34.46 -0.32 21.14
N SER A 210 33.39 -1.03 21.53
CA SER A 210 32.03 -0.88 20.98
C SER A 210 32.00 -1.05 19.45
N THR A 211 32.81 -1.98 18.93
CA THR A 211 32.92 -2.26 17.50
C THR A 211 32.87 -3.75 17.20
N PHE A 212 32.52 -4.10 15.97
CA PHE A 212 32.63 -5.47 15.47
C PHE A 212 34.06 -5.76 15.01
N VAL A 213 34.62 -6.87 15.49
CA VAL A 213 35.96 -7.34 15.12
C VAL A 213 35.85 -8.63 14.33
N THR A 214 36.46 -8.65 13.15
CA THR A 214 36.57 -9.85 12.31
C THR A 214 37.36 -10.94 13.02
N LYS A 215 36.78 -12.14 13.08
CA LYS A 215 37.38 -13.35 13.68
C LYS A 215 37.80 -14.34 12.61
N ILE A 216 37.03 -14.45 11.54
CA ILE A 216 37.31 -15.28 10.36
C ILE A 216 36.92 -14.51 9.11
N GLN A 217 37.70 -14.70 8.05
CA GLN A 217 37.45 -14.21 6.71
C GLN A 217 37.90 -15.27 5.68
N GLY A 218 37.19 -15.42 4.57
CA GLY A 218 37.61 -16.29 3.47
C GLY A 218 36.59 -16.35 2.34
N ILE A 219 37.01 -16.78 1.14
CA ILE A 219 36.15 -16.89 -0.04
C ILE A 219 35.40 -18.22 -0.02
N VAL A 220 34.07 -18.18 -0.05
CA VAL A 220 33.21 -19.37 0.04
C VAL A 220 33.01 -20.01 -1.33
N SER A 221 33.21 -21.33 -1.39
CA SER A 221 32.81 -22.17 -2.52
C SER A 221 31.63 -23.09 -2.18
N ALA A 222 31.41 -23.44 -0.90
CA ALA A 222 30.26 -24.24 -0.49
C ALA A 222 29.86 -24.04 0.99
N CYS A 223 28.60 -24.33 1.30
CA CYS A 223 28.09 -24.48 2.66
C CYS A 223 27.48 -25.87 2.84
N ALA A 224 27.86 -26.58 3.91
CA ALA A 224 27.37 -27.90 4.23
C ALA A 224 26.75 -27.94 5.64
N MET A 225 25.75 -28.79 5.81
CA MET A 225 25.18 -29.08 7.12
C MET A 225 26.15 -29.99 7.89
N SER A 226 26.33 -29.75 9.18
CA SER A 226 27.03 -30.69 10.06
C SER A 226 26.23 -31.99 10.23
N LYS A 227 26.89 -33.05 10.70
CA LYS A 227 26.25 -34.35 10.92
C LYS A 227 25.10 -34.32 11.94
N ASN A 228 25.14 -33.38 12.89
CA ASN A 228 24.08 -33.19 13.88
C ASN A 228 22.98 -32.21 13.42
N GLU A 229 23.09 -31.65 12.21
CA GLU A 229 22.12 -30.71 11.63
C GLU A 229 21.96 -29.39 12.39
N GLU A 230 22.84 -29.11 13.36
CA GLU A 230 22.78 -27.89 14.18
C GLU A 230 23.76 -26.81 13.71
N SER A 231 24.75 -27.14 12.89
CA SER A 231 25.80 -26.20 12.51
C SER A 231 26.05 -26.16 11.01
N VAL A 232 26.63 -25.05 10.57
CA VAL A 232 26.96 -24.77 9.17
C VAL A 232 28.48 -24.85 9.03
N ILE A 233 28.94 -25.73 8.15
CA ILE A 233 30.33 -25.87 7.77
C ILE A 233 30.55 -25.07 6.48
N VAL A 234 31.35 -24.02 6.56
CA VAL A 234 31.70 -23.17 5.42
C VAL A 234 33.01 -23.66 4.82
N LYS A 235 33.02 -23.92 3.51
CA LYS A 235 34.18 -24.39 2.75
C LYS A 235 34.56 -23.36 1.69
N GLY A 236 35.86 -23.18 1.50
CA GLY A 236 36.47 -22.50 0.36
C GLY A 236 37.34 -23.47 -0.42
N ASP A 237 38.07 -22.96 -1.41
CA ASP A 237 38.89 -23.79 -2.30
C ASP A 237 40.04 -24.50 -1.56
N ALA A 238 40.59 -23.84 -0.53
CA ALA A 238 41.63 -24.40 0.33
C ALA A 238 41.10 -25.33 1.45
N GLY A 239 39.80 -25.66 1.43
CA GLY A 239 39.15 -26.52 2.43
C GLY A 239 38.24 -25.76 3.40
N ARG A 240 38.14 -26.23 4.64
CA ARG A 240 37.19 -25.69 5.63
C ARG A 240 37.63 -24.30 6.13
N ILE A 241 36.78 -23.30 5.95
CA ILE A 241 36.98 -21.93 6.46
C ILE A 241 36.54 -21.83 7.92
N ALA A 242 35.29 -22.25 8.20
CA ALA A 242 34.69 -22.13 9.52
C ALA A 242 33.61 -23.18 9.80
N ASP A 243 33.26 -23.29 11.07
CA ASP A 243 32.05 -23.95 11.55
C ASP A 243 31.41 -23.06 12.60
N PHE A 244 30.12 -22.81 12.42
CA PHE A 244 29.33 -22.01 13.35
C PHE A 244 27.93 -22.60 13.49
N THR A 245 27.33 -22.36 14.65
CA THR A 245 25.96 -22.78 14.97
C THR A 245 25.08 -21.54 14.96
N PRO A 246 24.20 -21.32 13.96
CA PRO A 246 23.20 -20.25 14.02
C PRO A 246 22.43 -20.28 15.35
N LEU A 247 22.01 -19.12 15.85
CA LEU A 247 21.19 -19.08 17.08
C LEU A 247 19.82 -19.74 16.90
N ASP A 248 19.39 -19.88 15.66
CA ASP A 248 18.20 -20.61 15.27
C ASP A 248 18.53 -21.72 14.26
N LYS A 249 18.13 -22.94 14.59
CA LYS A 249 18.41 -24.13 13.79
C LYS A 249 17.70 -24.09 12.45
N GLU A 250 16.55 -23.40 12.35
CA GLU A 250 15.83 -23.23 11.08
C GLU A 250 16.65 -22.51 10.00
N VAL A 251 17.69 -21.78 10.40
CA VAL A 251 18.55 -21.06 9.48
C VAL A 251 19.61 -21.98 8.86
N VAL A 252 19.93 -23.12 9.47
CA VAL A 252 20.95 -24.07 8.96
C VAL A 252 20.61 -24.56 7.55
N PRO A 253 19.38 -25.04 7.25
CA PRO A 253 19.01 -25.41 5.89
C PRO A 253 19.18 -24.25 4.91
N LEU A 254 18.81 -23.02 5.28
CA LEU A 254 18.91 -21.85 4.40
C LEU A 254 20.34 -21.60 3.90
N TRP A 255 21.32 -21.68 4.81
CA TRP A 255 22.74 -21.54 4.44
C TRP A 255 23.20 -22.62 3.47
N THR A 256 22.75 -23.86 3.66
CA THR A 256 23.15 -24.97 2.78
C THR A 256 22.51 -24.89 1.40
N HIS A 257 21.28 -24.37 1.30
CA HIS A 257 20.57 -24.24 0.02
C HIS A 257 21.26 -23.25 -0.94
N LEU A 258 22.00 -22.27 -0.44
CA LEU A 258 22.71 -21.28 -1.27
C LEU A 258 23.68 -21.89 -2.30
N TYR A 259 24.22 -23.08 -2.00
CA TYR A 259 25.26 -23.75 -2.79
C TYR A 259 24.90 -25.19 -3.18
N LYS A 260 23.66 -25.65 -2.93
CA LYS A 260 23.20 -26.95 -3.43
C LYS A 260 22.92 -26.83 -4.93
N GLY A 261 23.77 -27.42 -5.78
CA GLY A 261 23.45 -27.64 -7.18
C GLY A 261 22.27 -28.61 -7.32
N GLU A 262 21.46 -28.46 -8.37
CA GLU A 262 20.26 -29.30 -8.59
C GLU A 262 20.55 -30.79 -8.81
N ASN A 263 21.81 -31.17 -9.02
CA ASN A 263 22.18 -32.53 -9.42
C ASN A 263 22.85 -33.36 -8.30
N SER A 264 22.69 -33.04 -7.01
CA SER A 264 23.26 -33.86 -5.93
C SER A 264 22.40 -35.08 -5.55
N SER A 265 21.78 -35.72 -6.53
CA SER A 265 21.29 -37.11 -6.40
C SER A 265 22.34 -38.03 -7.01
N ASP A 266 23.41 -38.28 -6.27
CA ASP A 266 24.30 -39.45 -6.31
C ASP A 266 24.83 -40.01 -7.65
N GLU A 267 24.67 -39.35 -8.80
CA GLU A 267 25.30 -39.75 -10.06
C GLU A 267 26.45 -38.79 -10.43
N GLU A 268 27.67 -39.31 -10.29
CA GLU A 268 28.98 -38.72 -10.52
C GLU A 268 29.21 -38.34 -11.99
N GLU A 269 28.49 -37.37 -12.55
CA GLU A 269 28.91 -36.74 -13.81
C GLU A 269 29.69 -35.45 -13.53
N GLU A 270 31.01 -35.52 -13.76
CA GLU A 270 32.02 -34.45 -13.78
C GLU A 270 31.76 -33.38 -14.86
N SER A 271 30.54 -32.85 -14.94
CA SER A 271 30.22 -31.69 -15.73
C SER A 271 30.64 -30.44 -14.95
N SER A 272 31.84 -29.92 -15.23
CA SER A 272 32.43 -28.69 -14.68
C SER A 272 31.67 -27.37 -14.95
N ASP A 273 30.41 -27.45 -15.38
CA ASP A 273 29.58 -26.28 -15.65
C ASP A 273 28.84 -25.81 -14.38
N LYS A 274 29.32 -24.67 -13.85
CA LYS A 274 28.72 -23.74 -12.87
C LYS A 274 27.45 -24.24 -12.16
N THR A 275 27.59 -24.59 -10.88
CA THR A 275 26.46 -24.75 -9.95
C THR A 275 25.62 -23.47 -9.93
N GLU A 276 24.39 -23.55 -10.47
CA GLU A 276 23.40 -22.48 -10.32
C GLU A 276 23.08 -22.32 -8.83
N LYS A 277 23.31 -21.11 -8.30
CA LYS A 277 23.03 -20.78 -6.91
C LYS A 277 21.52 -20.66 -6.74
N LYS A 278 20.91 -21.51 -5.90
CA LYS A 278 19.52 -21.31 -5.48
C LYS A 278 19.44 -20.10 -4.55
N GLU A 279 18.59 -19.15 -4.92
CA GLU A 279 18.44 -17.94 -4.14
C GLU A 279 17.49 -18.14 -2.96
N VAL A 280 17.99 -17.86 -1.76
CA VAL A 280 17.17 -17.80 -0.55
C VAL A 280 16.80 -16.33 -0.32
N PRO A 281 15.51 -15.98 -0.16
CA PRO A 281 15.12 -14.62 0.16
C PRO A 281 15.83 -14.10 1.40
N PHE A 282 16.51 -12.96 1.28
CA PHE A 282 17.31 -12.41 2.37
C PHE A 282 16.55 -12.22 3.70
N PRO A 283 15.26 -11.80 3.71
CA PRO A 283 14.48 -11.75 4.95
C PRO A 283 14.40 -13.06 5.74
N TYR A 284 14.67 -14.22 5.12
CA TYR A 284 14.46 -15.52 5.77
C TYR A 284 15.54 -15.82 6.79
N PHE A 285 16.69 -15.16 6.72
CA PHE A 285 17.74 -15.34 7.72
C PHE A 285 17.42 -14.63 9.04
N PHE A 286 16.34 -13.85 9.11
CA PHE A 286 15.94 -13.09 10.31
C PHE A 286 14.90 -13.84 11.14
N THR A 287 15.36 -14.79 11.94
CA THR A 287 14.50 -15.53 12.87
C THR A 287 14.78 -15.25 14.34
N LYS A 288 15.99 -14.78 14.66
CA LYS A 288 16.39 -14.38 16.01
C LYS A 288 17.26 -13.15 15.95
N ILE A 289 17.21 -12.36 17.02
CA ILE A 289 18.04 -11.18 17.20
C ILE A 289 19.20 -11.47 18.16
N ASP A 290 20.36 -10.92 17.85
CA ASP A 290 21.43 -10.72 18.83
C ASP A 290 21.38 -9.26 19.31
N THR A 291 21.88 -9.00 20.51
CA THR A 291 21.86 -7.66 21.14
C THR A 291 22.58 -6.61 20.28
N TYR A 292 23.55 -7.03 19.46
CA TYR A 292 24.34 -6.17 18.59
C TYR A 292 24.20 -6.65 17.14
N ILE A 293 23.90 -5.74 16.21
CA ILE A 293 23.76 -6.02 14.77
C ILE A 293 24.89 -5.31 14.02
N PRO A 294 25.66 -5.99 13.14
CA PRO A 294 26.67 -5.34 12.31
C PRO A 294 26.06 -4.33 11.35
N ASP A 295 26.71 -3.18 11.16
CA ASP A 295 26.27 -2.12 10.24
C ASP A 295 25.99 -2.65 8.82
N ILE A 296 26.76 -3.64 8.36
CA ILE A 296 26.55 -4.23 7.03
C ILE A 296 25.24 -5.02 6.92
N VAL A 297 24.84 -5.73 7.97
CA VAL A 297 23.55 -6.44 8.02
C VAL A 297 22.42 -5.45 8.04
N TYR A 298 22.61 -4.36 8.78
CA TYR A 298 21.67 -3.26 8.85
C TYR A 298 21.47 -2.57 7.50
N ASN A 299 22.56 -2.25 6.82
CA ASN A 299 22.55 -1.65 5.49
C ASN A 299 21.90 -2.59 4.45
N ALA A 300 22.24 -3.88 4.52
CA ALA A 300 21.57 -4.88 3.70
C ALA A 300 20.06 -4.86 3.95
N PHE A 301 19.61 -4.90 5.19
CA PHE A 301 18.17 -4.89 5.48
C PHE A 301 17.47 -3.60 5.00
N TYR A 302 18.13 -2.44 5.11
CA TYR A 302 17.63 -1.21 4.51
C TYR A 302 17.43 -1.31 3.01
N GLU A 303 18.42 -1.82 2.26
CA GLU A 303 18.32 -2.05 0.81
C GLU A 303 17.13 -2.97 0.46
N THR A 304 16.87 -3.98 1.29
CA THR A 304 15.68 -4.84 1.15
C THR A 304 14.38 -4.08 1.38
N CYS A 305 14.29 -3.19 2.36
CA CYS A 305 13.11 -2.35 2.60
C CYS A 305 12.83 -1.35 1.46
N ILE A 306 13.86 -0.95 0.71
CA ILE A 306 13.74 0.00 -0.41
C ILE A 306 13.81 -0.68 -1.77
N ALA A 307 13.76 -2.01 -1.87
CA ALA A 307 13.73 -2.71 -3.14
C ALA A 307 12.51 -2.28 -3.98
N ASN A 308 12.64 -2.29 -5.31
CA ASN A 308 11.65 -1.67 -6.21
C ASN A 308 10.32 -2.44 -6.30
N ASP A 309 10.32 -3.72 -5.97
CA ASP A 309 9.13 -4.56 -5.87
C ASP A 309 8.35 -4.35 -4.56
N LEU A 310 8.98 -3.72 -3.55
CA LEU A 310 8.37 -3.34 -2.27
C LEU A 310 7.63 -4.50 -1.57
N ILE A 311 8.11 -5.74 -1.73
CA ILE A 311 7.48 -6.93 -1.16
C ILE A 311 7.43 -6.87 0.36
N VAL A 312 8.45 -6.30 1.02
CA VAL A 312 8.42 -6.08 2.48
C VAL A 312 7.23 -5.20 2.88
N LEU A 313 7.04 -4.05 2.22
CA LEU A 313 5.90 -3.16 2.47
C LEU A 313 4.59 -3.92 2.28
N ARG A 314 4.45 -4.65 1.18
CA ARG A 314 3.24 -5.43 0.86
C ARG A 314 2.95 -6.53 1.89
N THR A 315 3.99 -7.21 2.36
CA THR A 315 3.89 -8.22 3.43
C THR A 315 3.43 -7.56 4.73
N CYS A 316 3.97 -6.40 5.10
CA CYS A 316 3.51 -5.63 6.26
C CYS A 316 2.04 -5.17 6.12
N MET A 317 1.57 -4.83 4.91
CA MET A 317 0.16 -4.48 4.68
C MET A 317 -0.77 -5.68 4.91
N LEU A 318 -0.41 -6.85 4.37
CA LEU A 318 -1.19 -8.08 4.51
C LEU A 318 -1.23 -8.61 5.95
N LEU A 319 -0.14 -8.42 6.70
CA LEU A 319 -0.09 -8.71 8.13
C LEU A 319 -0.78 -7.66 9.00
N ASP A 320 -1.36 -6.62 8.40
CA ASP A 320 -1.94 -5.49 9.11
C ASP A 320 -0.96 -4.93 10.17
N ALA A 321 0.27 -4.59 9.76
CA ALA A 321 1.31 -4.13 10.67
C ALA A 321 0.93 -2.83 11.40
N PRO A 322 1.39 -2.62 12.65
CA PRO A 322 0.95 -1.51 13.49
C PRO A 322 1.46 -0.15 13.00
N TYR A 323 0.97 0.92 13.63
CA TYR A 323 1.22 2.30 13.21
C TYR A 323 2.70 2.63 13.09
N GLU A 324 3.50 2.18 14.05
CA GLU A 324 4.93 2.41 14.12
C GLU A 324 5.65 1.85 12.88
N ILE A 325 5.12 0.77 12.29
CA ILE A 325 5.68 0.17 11.07
C ILE A 325 5.28 0.97 9.84
N ALA A 326 4.05 1.47 9.78
CA ALA A 326 3.63 2.37 8.71
C ALA A 326 4.45 3.67 8.69
N ASP A 327 4.67 4.28 9.86
CA ASP A 327 5.51 5.48 10.02
C ASP A 327 6.99 5.20 9.73
N ALA A 328 7.51 4.05 10.16
CA ALA A 328 8.88 3.62 9.85
C ALA A 328 9.09 3.43 8.34
N LEU A 329 8.18 2.74 7.66
CA LEU A 329 8.26 2.53 6.20
C LEU A 329 8.19 3.86 5.44
N LEU A 330 7.35 4.81 5.88
CA LEU A 330 7.33 6.16 5.32
C LEU A 330 8.64 6.93 5.58
N THR A 331 9.27 6.75 6.75
CA THR A 331 10.59 7.33 7.07
C THR A 331 11.68 6.82 6.13
N ILE A 332 11.71 5.51 5.93
CA ILE A 332 12.64 4.83 5.03
C ILE A 332 12.44 5.34 3.58
N ALA A 333 11.18 5.49 3.16
CA ALA A 333 10.82 6.02 1.85
C ALA A 333 11.27 7.48 1.66
N LEU A 334 11.12 8.33 2.68
CA LEU A 334 11.60 9.71 2.64
C LEU A 334 13.12 9.78 2.53
N HIS A 335 13.84 8.95 3.30
CA HIS A 335 15.30 8.90 3.25
C HIS A 335 15.81 8.43 1.89
N SER A 336 15.19 7.38 1.33
CA SER A 336 15.54 6.80 0.02
C SER A 336 15.00 7.57 -1.18
N ARG A 337 14.21 8.62 -0.97
CA ARG A 337 13.47 9.37 -2.02
C ARG A 337 12.50 8.50 -2.83
N LYS A 338 11.95 7.43 -2.24
CA LYS A 338 10.99 6.51 -2.88
C LYS A 338 9.54 6.70 -2.41
N VAL A 339 9.20 7.91 -1.94
CA VAL A 339 7.86 8.22 -1.43
C VAL A 339 6.77 7.95 -2.46
N HIS A 340 7.00 8.32 -3.72
CA HIS A 340 6.08 8.05 -4.82
C HIS A 340 5.78 6.56 -4.96
N THR A 341 6.82 5.73 -5.01
CA THR A 341 6.69 4.27 -5.17
C THR A 341 5.93 3.66 -4.00
N VAL A 342 6.21 4.09 -2.76
CA VAL A 342 5.45 3.64 -1.59
C VAL A 342 3.99 4.06 -1.66
N PHE A 343 3.69 5.30 -2.05
CA PHE A 343 2.31 5.78 -2.22
C PHE A 343 1.57 4.97 -3.28
N ALA A 344 2.20 4.75 -4.42
CA ALA A 344 1.68 3.95 -5.51
C ALA A 344 1.42 2.50 -5.06
N SER A 345 2.34 1.88 -4.34
CA SER A 345 2.18 0.51 -3.82
C SER A 345 1.05 0.39 -2.80
N VAL A 346 0.93 1.34 -1.87
CA VAL A 346 -0.17 1.37 -0.88
C VAL A 346 -1.51 1.56 -1.60
N ALA A 347 -1.59 2.47 -2.57
CA ALA A 347 -2.80 2.71 -3.36
C ALA A 347 -3.17 1.52 -4.25
N SER A 348 -2.20 0.86 -4.91
CA SER A 348 -2.50 -0.34 -5.71
C SER A 348 -3.00 -1.48 -4.84
N PHE A 349 -2.44 -1.64 -3.64
CA PHE A 349 -2.79 -2.74 -2.74
C PHE A 349 -4.25 -2.65 -2.29
N ILE A 350 -4.69 -1.47 -1.83
CA ILE A 350 -6.08 -1.30 -1.36
C ILE A 350 -7.10 -1.37 -2.50
N LEU A 351 -6.70 -0.98 -3.72
CA LEU A 351 -7.57 -1.00 -4.89
C LEU A 351 -7.44 -2.31 -5.66
N GLU A 352 -6.69 -3.30 -5.17
CA GLU A 352 -6.48 -4.56 -5.87
C GLU A 352 -7.73 -5.43 -5.89
N ASP A 353 -8.51 -5.41 -4.81
CA ASP A 353 -9.76 -6.15 -4.70
C ASP A 353 -10.83 -5.54 -5.64
N ASP A 354 -11.44 -6.38 -6.47
CA ASP A 354 -12.52 -5.98 -7.36
C ASP A 354 -13.81 -5.64 -6.62
N ASN A 355 -13.98 -6.20 -5.43
CA ASN A 355 -15.09 -5.92 -4.52
C ASN A 355 -14.74 -4.82 -3.51
N CYS A 356 -13.62 -4.11 -3.72
CA CYS A 356 -13.19 -3.04 -2.82
C CYS A 356 -14.34 -2.06 -2.57
N ASN A 357 -14.82 -2.02 -1.34
CA ASN A 357 -15.78 -1.03 -0.88
C ASN A 357 -14.99 0.17 -0.29
N PRO A 358 -15.06 1.38 -0.90
CA PRO A 358 -14.34 2.56 -0.39
C PRO A 358 -14.61 2.85 1.09
N MET A 359 -15.79 2.48 1.58
CA MET A 359 -16.18 2.68 2.97
C MET A 359 -15.56 1.65 3.92
N GLU A 360 -15.33 0.42 3.46
CA GLU A 360 -14.68 -0.62 4.27
C GLU A 360 -13.18 -0.40 4.37
N VAL A 361 -12.57 0.15 3.32
CA VAL A 361 -11.15 0.54 3.30
C VAL A 361 -10.81 1.46 4.48
N ILE A 362 -11.73 2.32 4.91
CA ILE A 362 -11.50 3.25 6.03
C ILE A 362 -12.18 2.89 7.35
N SER A 363 -13.17 1.99 7.35
CA SER A 363 -13.85 1.59 8.58
C SER A 363 -12.99 0.65 9.44
N GLY A 364 -12.06 -0.06 8.81
CA GLY A 364 -11.10 -0.92 9.50
C GLY A 364 -9.98 -0.14 10.17
N ARG A 365 -9.48 -0.64 11.29
CA ARG A 365 -8.17 -0.21 11.84
C ARG A 365 -7.02 -0.86 11.05
N ASN A 366 -7.11 -0.89 9.73
CA ASN A 366 -6.15 -1.58 8.88
C ASN A 366 -4.86 -0.74 8.68
N PHE A 367 -3.86 -1.35 8.05
CA PHE A 367 -2.58 -0.73 7.74
C PHE A 367 -2.76 0.57 6.95
N PHE A 368 -3.71 0.61 6.00
CA PHE A 368 -3.96 1.79 5.18
C PHE A 368 -4.38 3.00 6.03
N CYS A 369 -5.31 2.81 6.96
CA CYS A 369 -5.69 3.84 7.94
C CYS A 369 -4.47 4.32 8.75
N ARG A 370 -3.64 3.39 9.23
CA ARG A 370 -2.43 3.74 9.99
C ARG A 370 -1.40 4.50 9.14
N PHE A 371 -1.24 4.12 7.88
CA PHE A 371 -0.39 4.81 6.91
C PHE A 371 -0.90 6.23 6.63
N THR A 372 -2.21 6.41 6.41
CA THR A 372 -2.78 7.75 6.22
C THR A 372 -2.63 8.64 7.45
N MET A 373 -2.74 8.08 8.67
CA MET A 373 -2.42 8.82 9.90
C MET A 373 -0.96 9.29 9.91
N ALA A 374 -0.01 8.42 9.55
CA ALA A 374 1.41 8.78 9.49
C ALA A 374 1.69 9.86 8.44
N LEU A 375 0.98 9.84 7.32
CA LEU A 375 1.03 10.93 6.32
C LEU A 375 0.55 12.25 6.91
N TYR A 376 -0.59 12.24 7.61
CA TYR A 376 -1.16 13.44 8.18
C TYR A 376 -0.25 14.03 9.26
N GLU A 377 0.22 13.22 10.21
CA GLU A 377 1.14 13.69 11.26
C GLU A 377 2.39 14.38 10.70
N ARG A 378 2.89 13.94 9.54
CA ARG A 378 4.10 14.51 8.92
C ARG A 378 3.87 15.75 8.08
N PHE A 379 2.77 15.80 7.32
CA PHE A 379 2.66 16.78 6.25
C PHE A 379 1.60 17.86 6.49
N VAL A 380 0.61 17.64 7.36
CA VAL A 380 -0.53 18.57 7.48
C VAL A 380 -0.37 19.68 8.51
N SER A 381 0.78 19.81 9.17
CA SER A 381 1.00 20.82 10.22
C SER A 381 0.63 22.24 9.76
N ASP A 382 0.99 22.62 8.54
CA ASP A 382 0.65 23.94 7.98
C ASP A 382 -0.86 24.10 7.76
N TYR A 383 -1.55 23.06 7.29
CA TYR A 383 -3.01 23.08 7.12
C TYR A 383 -3.73 23.13 8.46
N ILE A 384 -3.23 22.38 9.45
CA ILE A 384 -3.73 22.38 10.83
C ILE A 384 -3.65 23.80 11.41
N ASN A 385 -2.47 24.41 11.37
CA ASN A 385 -2.21 25.70 12.00
C ASN A 385 -2.87 26.87 11.27
N ASN A 386 -2.85 26.86 9.94
CA ASN A 386 -3.31 28.01 9.15
C ASN A 386 -4.81 27.99 8.84
N PHE A 387 -5.43 26.81 8.83
CA PHE A 387 -6.84 26.63 8.46
C PHE A 387 -7.65 25.91 9.54
N MET A 388 -7.31 24.67 9.91
CA MET A 388 -8.19 23.86 10.78
C MET A 388 -8.38 24.47 12.17
N LYS A 389 -7.32 25.02 12.78
CA LYS A 389 -7.43 25.70 14.09
C LYS A 389 -8.42 26.86 14.03
N LYS A 390 -8.43 27.65 12.95
CA LYS A 390 -9.37 28.78 12.77
C LYS A 390 -10.79 28.29 12.56
N LEU A 391 -10.97 27.19 11.82
CA LEU A 391 -12.27 26.57 11.61
C LEU A 391 -12.87 26.05 12.93
N VAL A 392 -12.06 25.38 13.75
CA VAL A 392 -12.46 24.89 15.08
C VAL A 392 -12.81 26.05 16.00
N VAL A 393 -11.96 27.07 16.10
CA VAL A 393 -12.25 28.28 16.90
C VAL A 393 -13.53 28.97 16.44
N TYR A 394 -13.78 29.02 15.13
CA TYR A 394 -15.00 29.60 14.55
C TYR A 394 -16.25 28.79 14.95
N ILE A 395 -16.20 27.47 14.92
CA ILE A 395 -17.30 26.62 15.39
C ILE A 395 -17.54 26.86 16.88
N ASP A 396 -16.46 26.81 17.67
CA ASP A 396 -16.49 26.86 19.13
C ASP A 396 -16.87 28.23 19.69
N SER A 397 -16.81 29.29 18.88
CA SER A 397 -17.32 30.62 19.25
C SER A 397 -18.85 30.73 19.21
N HIS A 398 -19.55 29.75 18.64
CA HIS A 398 -21.01 29.72 18.58
C HIS A 398 -21.58 28.93 19.77
N SER A 399 -22.72 29.39 20.31
CA SER A 399 -23.36 28.74 21.45
C SER A 399 -24.22 27.53 21.08
N LYS A 400 -24.66 27.42 19.82
CA LYS A 400 -25.50 26.32 19.33
C LYS A 400 -25.32 26.08 17.84
N LEU A 401 -25.75 24.90 17.40
CA LEU A 401 -25.84 24.55 16.00
C LEU A 401 -26.99 25.32 15.34
N ASP A 402 -26.71 26.01 14.25
CA ASP A 402 -27.71 26.49 13.31
C ASP A 402 -27.32 26.17 11.86
N GLU A 403 -28.29 26.27 10.95
CA GLU A 403 -28.12 25.95 9.54
C GLU A 403 -27.02 26.82 8.88
N LYS A 404 -26.93 28.09 9.27
CA LYS A 404 -25.97 29.04 8.71
C LYS A 404 -24.54 28.67 9.11
N LEU A 405 -24.31 28.29 10.37
CA LEU A 405 -23.04 27.81 10.86
C LEU A 405 -22.60 26.56 10.10
N PHE A 406 -23.47 25.54 10.00
CA PHE A 406 -23.14 24.28 9.32
C PHE A 406 -22.74 24.49 7.86
N PHE A 407 -23.53 25.25 7.08
CA PHE A 407 -23.17 25.52 5.68
C PHE A 407 -21.96 26.46 5.54
N SER A 408 -21.68 27.32 6.52
CA SER A 408 -20.45 28.14 6.53
C SER A 408 -19.21 27.27 6.74
N VAL A 409 -19.28 26.28 7.65
CA VAL A 409 -18.21 25.30 7.86
C VAL A 409 -17.91 24.52 6.58
N ILE A 410 -18.95 23.99 5.92
CA ILE A 410 -18.79 23.29 4.63
C ILE A 410 -18.14 24.20 3.59
N LYS A 411 -18.63 25.44 3.46
CA LYS A 411 -18.08 26.42 2.52
C LYS A 411 -16.60 26.69 2.79
N TYR A 412 -16.19 26.84 4.05
CA TYR A 412 -14.78 27.07 4.37
C TYR A 412 -13.92 25.84 4.04
N ILE A 413 -14.41 24.63 4.30
CA ILE A 413 -13.73 23.39 3.92
C ILE A 413 -13.57 23.32 2.40
N THR A 414 -14.62 23.55 1.60
CA THR A 414 -14.51 23.44 0.14
C THR A 414 -13.64 24.54 -0.49
N MET A 415 -13.46 25.66 0.21
CA MET A 415 -12.53 26.74 -0.18
C MET A 415 -11.09 26.52 0.33
N SER A 416 -10.81 25.45 1.08
CA SER A 416 -9.53 25.27 1.76
C SER A 416 -8.46 24.60 0.90
N SER A 417 -8.79 24.18 -0.33
CA SER A 417 -7.92 23.34 -1.15
C SER A 417 -6.49 23.87 -1.21
N GLN A 418 -6.29 25.16 -1.47
CA GLN A 418 -4.98 25.82 -1.56
C GLN A 418 -4.08 25.69 -0.31
N TYR A 419 -4.64 25.41 0.86
CA TYR A 419 -3.87 25.23 2.10
C TYR A 419 -3.43 23.78 2.30
N ILE A 420 -3.95 22.85 1.51
CA ILE A 420 -3.64 21.43 1.61
C ILE A 420 -2.23 21.20 1.05
N PRO A 421 -1.31 20.61 1.84
CA PRO A 421 0.06 20.38 1.42
C PRO A 421 0.15 19.53 0.15
N ILE A 422 1.13 19.85 -0.68
CA ILE A 422 1.34 19.18 -1.96
C ILE A 422 1.61 17.68 -1.81
N GLN A 423 2.16 17.24 -0.68
CA GLN A 423 2.42 15.82 -0.38
C GLN A 423 1.12 15.04 -0.20
N ILE A 424 0.11 15.63 0.47
CA ILE A 424 -1.23 15.04 0.61
C ILE A 424 -1.94 15.03 -0.74
N ARG A 425 -1.80 16.12 -1.52
CA ARG A 425 -2.34 16.19 -2.88
C ARG A 425 -1.75 15.13 -3.80
N HIS A 426 -0.44 14.87 -3.70
CA HIS A 426 0.23 13.82 -4.46
C HIS A 426 -0.35 12.44 -4.15
N PHE A 427 -0.54 12.10 -2.86
CA PHE A 427 -1.17 10.82 -2.49
C PHE A 427 -2.61 10.72 -2.99
N ALA A 428 -3.40 11.79 -2.82
CA ALA A 428 -4.78 11.86 -3.32
C ALA A 428 -4.85 11.73 -4.86
N SER A 429 -3.87 12.28 -5.57
CA SER A 429 -3.75 12.18 -7.03
C SER A 429 -3.54 10.75 -7.48
N ILE A 430 -2.67 10.00 -6.80
CA ILE A 430 -2.43 8.57 -7.06
C ILE A 430 -3.72 7.77 -6.82
N LEU A 431 -4.34 7.94 -5.66
CA LEU A 431 -5.59 7.25 -5.31
C LEU A 431 -6.70 7.54 -6.33
N ARG A 432 -6.88 8.81 -6.71
CA ARG A 432 -7.85 9.24 -7.71
C ARG A 432 -7.60 8.55 -9.05
N SER A 433 -6.36 8.57 -9.53
CA SER A 433 -6.01 8.05 -10.85
C SER A 433 -6.12 6.53 -10.91
N TYR A 434 -5.69 5.84 -9.86
CA TYR A 434 -5.80 4.37 -9.79
C TYR A 434 -7.25 3.93 -9.68
N ALA A 435 -8.05 4.60 -8.85
CA ALA A 435 -9.47 4.31 -8.74
C ALA A 435 -10.24 4.64 -10.03
N ALA A 436 -9.89 5.73 -10.72
CA ALA A 436 -10.45 6.07 -12.02
C ALA A 436 -10.10 5.03 -13.09
N MET A 437 -8.86 4.57 -13.14
CA MET A 437 -8.42 3.54 -14.08
C MET A 437 -9.10 2.20 -13.83
N LYS A 438 -9.25 1.78 -12.57
CA LYS A 438 -9.82 0.46 -12.23
C LYS A 438 -11.36 0.42 -12.24
N PHE A 439 -12.00 1.39 -11.60
CA PHE A 439 -13.46 1.38 -11.38
C PHE A 439 -14.20 2.32 -12.32
N ASN A 440 -13.51 3.32 -12.84
CA ASN A 440 -14.06 4.37 -13.69
C ASN A 440 -15.40 4.94 -13.18
N SER A 441 -15.47 5.23 -11.88
CA SER A 441 -16.70 5.69 -11.21
C SER A 441 -16.43 6.97 -10.42
N ARG A 442 -17.19 8.03 -10.70
CA ARG A 442 -17.10 9.29 -9.97
C ARG A 442 -17.52 9.13 -8.51
N GLY A 443 -18.62 8.42 -8.25
CA GLY A 443 -19.08 8.14 -6.89
C GLY A 443 -18.08 7.34 -6.07
N PHE A 444 -17.37 6.37 -6.68
CA PHE A 444 -16.32 5.62 -6.00
C PHE A 444 -15.17 6.53 -5.54
N VAL A 445 -14.67 7.39 -6.43
CA VAL A 445 -13.60 8.34 -6.09
C VAL A 445 -14.05 9.37 -5.06
N TYR A 446 -15.29 9.86 -5.17
CA TYR A 446 -15.89 10.73 -4.16
C TYR A 446 -15.83 10.08 -2.78
N LEU A 447 -16.31 8.83 -2.67
CA LEU A 447 -16.33 8.10 -1.42
C LEU A 447 -14.92 7.85 -0.88
N LEU A 448 -13.99 7.41 -1.74
CA LEU A 448 -12.62 7.11 -1.33
C LEU A 448 -11.89 8.35 -0.78
N LEU A 449 -11.94 9.47 -1.50
CA LEU A 449 -11.28 10.71 -1.07
C LEU A 449 -12.02 11.37 0.10
N GLY A 450 -13.35 11.35 0.10
CA GLY A 450 -14.18 11.86 1.20
C GLY A 450 -13.95 11.08 2.49
N ALA A 451 -13.80 9.77 2.40
CA ALA A 451 -13.42 8.88 3.48
C ALA A 451 -12.05 9.24 4.07
N ILE A 452 -11.01 9.26 3.23
CA ILE A 452 -9.63 9.44 3.67
C ILE A 452 -9.34 10.86 4.14
N PHE A 453 -9.81 11.88 3.44
CA PHE A 453 -9.51 13.27 3.80
C PHE A 453 -10.58 13.88 4.70
N GLY A 454 -11.85 13.67 4.35
CA GLY A 454 -12.98 14.23 5.08
C GLY A 454 -13.22 13.56 6.42
N ILE A 455 -13.47 12.25 6.39
CA ILE A 455 -13.91 11.50 7.58
C ILE A 455 -12.75 11.24 8.55
N THR A 456 -11.65 10.65 8.08
CA THR A 456 -10.56 10.22 8.99
C THR A 456 -9.65 11.37 9.42
N PHE A 457 -9.66 12.51 8.71
CA PHE A 457 -8.86 13.67 9.07
C PHE A 457 -9.70 14.89 9.47
N VAL A 458 -10.40 15.54 8.54
CA VAL A 458 -11.12 16.81 8.82
C VAL A 458 -12.13 16.65 9.97
N CYS A 459 -12.97 15.61 9.92
CA CYS A 459 -13.97 15.36 10.95
C CYS A 459 -13.36 14.97 12.31
N GLU A 460 -12.27 14.21 12.33
CA GLU A 460 -11.61 13.83 13.59
C GLU A 460 -10.93 15.03 14.27
N VAL A 461 -10.26 15.90 13.51
CA VAL A 461 -9.67 17.15 14.04
C VAL A 461 -10.75 18.06 14.65
N ILE A 462 -11.91 18.17 14.00
CA ILE A 462 -13.04 18.96 14.53
C ILE A 462 -13.62 18.31 15.79
N ALA A 463 -13.80 16.99 15.80
CA ALA A 463 -14.39 16.29 16.95
C ALA A 463 -13.49 16.29 18.18
N LYS A 464 -12.16 16.24 18.00
CA LYS A 464 -11.17 16.06 19.06
C LYS A 464 -10.02 17.06 18.94
N PRO A 465 -10.29 18.37 19.02
CA PRO A 465 -9.27 19.39 18.79
C PRO A 465 -8.14 19.35 19.82
N THR A 466 -8.39 18.89 21.05
CA THR A 466 -7.39 18.74 22.11
C THR A 466 -6.30 17.71 21.80
N GLN A 467 -6.56 16.77 20.88
CA GLN A 467 -5.55 15.79 20.45
C GLN A 467 -4.57 16.35 19.43
N VAL A 468 -4.89 17.51 18.85
CA VAL A 468 -4.15 18.11 17.72
C VAL A 468 -3.59 19.48 18.08
N PHE A 469 -4.28 20.22 18.94
CA PHE A 469 -3.86 21.56 19.39
C PHE A 469 -3.58 21.52 20.91
N GLU A 470 -2.31 21.50 21.29
CA GLU A 470 -1.87 21.40 22.70
C GLU A 470 -2.44 22.53 23.57
N ASP A 471 -2.48 23.76 23.05
CA ASP A 471 -2.95 24.95 23.78
C ASP A 471 -4.44 25.28 23.60
N TYR A 472 -5.27 24.30 23.20
CA TYR A 472 -6.68 24.56 22.89
C TYR A 472 -7.64 23.84 23.84
N THR A 473 -8.45 24.62 24.56
CA THR A 473 -9.55 24.10 25.37
C THR A 473 -10.89 24.44 24.71
N PRO A 474 -11.67 23.44 24.26
CA PRO A 474 -12.96 23.69 23.62
C PRO A 474 -13.98 24.22 24.64
N LYS A 475 -14.71 25.29 24.26
CA LYS A 475 -15.81 25.87 25.04
C LYS A 475 -17.12 25.09 24.86
N ASN A 476 -17.33 24.52 23.68
CA ASN A 476 -18.54 23.83 23.24
C ASN A 476 -18.18 22.48 22.57
N PRO A 477 -17.60 21.51 23.31
CA PRO A 477 -17.15 20.22 22.76
C PRO A 477 -18.28 19.41 22.08
N GLU A 478 -19.51 19.48 22.60
CA GLU A 478 -20.66 18.79 22.00
C GLU A 478 -21.08 19.39 20.66
N LEU A 479 -20.94 20.71 20.49
CA LEU A 479 -21.21 21.38 19.21
C LEU A 479 -20.22 20.93 18.13
N LEU A 480 -18.93 20.89 18.49
CA LEU A 480 -17.86 20.40 17.63
C LEU A 480 -18.12 18.94 17.19
N LYS A 481 -18.45 18.06 18.14
CA LYS A 481 -18.81 16.66 17.87
C LYS A 481 -20.04 16.56 16.97
N THR A 482 -21.07 17.36 17.20
CA THR A 482 -22.30 17.36 16.39
C THR A 482 -22.01 17.80 14.95
N ILE A 483 -21.26 18.88 14.74
CA ILE A 483 -20.87 19.34 13.40
C ILE A 483 -20.02 18.30 12.70
N SER A 484 -19.05 17.70 13.41
CA SER A 484 -18.24 16.61 12.86
C SER A 484 -19.12 15.45 12.39
N ASN A 485 -20.06 14.98 13.21
CA ASN A 485 -20.98 13.91 12.83
C ASN A 485 -21.82 14.26 11.60
N MET A 486 -22.36 15.48 11.51
CA MET A 486 -23.09 15.94 10.32
C MET A 486 -22.22 16.03 9.07
N LEU A 487 -20.96 16.48 9.20
CA LEU A 487 -20.01 16.50 8.09
C LEU A 487 -19.70 15.11 7.57
N LYS A 488 -19.65 14.09 8.43
CA LYS A 488 -19.44 12.71 7.99
C LYS A 488 -20.55 12.22 7.05
N PHE A 489 -21.81 12.64 7.23
CA PHE A 489 -22.89 12.36 6.25
C PHE A 489 -22.58 13.00 4.88
N VAL A 490 -22.16 14.26 4.87
CA VAL A 490 -21.81 14.98 3.63
C VAL A 490 -20.65 14.28 2.92
N PHE A 491 -19.57 13.94 3.63
CA PHE A 491 -18.42 13.23 3.04
C PHE A 491 -18.75 11.80 2.58
N ARG A 492 -19.81 11.17 3.12
CA ARG A 492 -20.36 9.90 2.61
C ARG A 492 -21.35 10.07 1.46
N GLY A 493 -21.66 11.30 1.05
CA GLY A 493 -22.68 11.55 0.02
C GLY A 493 -24.09 11.17 0.48
N ALA A 494 -24.35 11.26 1.79
CA ALA A 494 -25.64 10.98 2.41
C ALA A 494 -26.38 12.27 2.77
N VAL A 495 -27.69 12.14 2.98
CA VAL A 495 -28.53 13.20 3.57
C VAL A 495 -28.43 13.18 5.09
N LEU A 496 -28.70 14.32 5.73
CA LEU A 496 -28.76 14.39 7.19
C LEU A 496 -30.00 13.68 7.74
N PRO A 497 -29.97 13.26 9.02
CA PRO A 497 -31.15 12.70 9.70
C PRO A 497 -32.37 13.63 9.66
N ASP A 498 -33.56 13.07 9.87
CA ASP A 498 -34.87 13.74 9.70
C ASP A 498 -35.00 15.07 10.47
N GLN A 499 -34.35 15.18 11.62
CA GLN A 499 -34.28 16.42 12.40
C GLN A 499 -33.66 17.62 11.64
N PHE A 500 -32.99 17.37 10.51
CA PHE A 500 -32.40 18.36 9.62
C PHE A 500 -32.96 18.28 8.18
N ALA A 501 -34.15 17.70 7.98
CA ALA A 501 -34.73 17.47 6.66
C ALA A 501 -34.84 18.73 5.78
N SER A 502 -35.05 19.91 6.38
CA SER A 502 -35.10 21.19 5.65
C SER A 502 -33.79 21.51 4.91
N ALA A 503 -32.65 21.09 5.45
CA ALA A 503 -31.33 21.31 4.87
C ALA A 503 -31.02 20.32 3.72
N ASN A 504 -31.68 19.15 3.69
CA ASN A 504 -31.35 18.06 2.75
C ASN A 504 -31.54 18.46 1.28
N LYS A 505 -32.56 19.27 0.95
CA LYS A 505 -32.76 19.80 -0.41
C LYS A 505 -31.56 20.63 -0.87
N ARG A 506 -31.00 21.45 0.02
CA ARG A 506 -29.82 22.28 -0.26
C ARG A 506 -28.55 21.43 -0.31
N ILE A 507 -28.44 20.40 0.53
CA ILE A 507 -27.29 19.49 0.53
C ILE A 507 -27.18 18.79 -0.82
N VAL A 508 -28.25 18.14 -1.26
CA VAL A 508 -28.30 17.40 -2.53
C VAL A 508 -28.05 18.33 -3.72
N LYS A 509 -28.70 19.49 -3.76
CA LYS A 509 -28.65 20.38 -4.94
C LYS A 509 -27.36 21.20 -5.06
N HIS A 510 -26.74 21.58 -3.94
CA HIS A 510 -25.65 22.57 -3.94
C HIS A 510 -24.40 22.10 -3.21
N VAL A 511 -24.53 21.45 -2.04
CA VAL A 511 -23.36 21.05 -1.26
C VAL A 511 -22.64 19.87 -1.89
N LEU A 512 -23.34 18.78 -2.21
CA LEU A 512 -22.68 17.57 -2.74
C LEU A 512 -21.93 17.84 -4.06
N PRO A 513 -22.47 18.61 -5.03
CA PRO A 513 -21.69 19.04 -6.19
C PRO A 513 -20.43 19.82 -5.84
N THR A 514 -20.54 20.79 -4.92
CA THR A 514 -19.38 21.60 -4.50
C THR A 514 -18.34 20.74 -3.76
N MET A 515 -18.82 19.78 -2.96
CA MET A 515 -17.96 18.84 -2.25
C MET A 515 -17.25 17.88 -3.21
N GLU A 516 -17.94 17.42 -4.26
CA GLU A 516 -17.32 16.62 -5.32
C GLU A 516 -16.20 17.39 -6.00
N GLU A 517 -16.45 18.64 -6.42
CA GLU A 517 -15.42 19.51 -7.02
C GLU A 517 -14.22 19.68 -6.07
N PHE A 518 -14.47 19.92 -4.79
CA PHE A 518 -13.43 20.04 -3.77
C PHE A 518 -12.61 18.74 -3.62
N LEU A 519 -13.27 17.59 -3.44
CA LEU A 519 -12.60 16.30 -3.26
C LEU A 519 -11.77 15.93 -4.48
N PHE A 520 -12.29 16.16 -5.69
CA PHE A 520 -11.52 15.94 -6.90
C PHE A 520 -10.32 16.88 -6.97
N SER A 521 -10.46 18.15 -6.56
CA SER A 521 -9.34 19.10 -6.53
C SER A 521 -8.21 18.73 -5.57
N LEU A 522 -8.43 17.80 -4.64
CA LEU A 522 -7.37 17.27 -3.78
C LEU A 522 -6.27 16.59 -4.60
N GLY A 523 -6.65 15.88 -5.67
CA GLY A 523 -5.69 15.20 -6.54
C GLY A 523 -5.00 16.10 -7.56
N ASP A 524 -5.32 17.39 -7.58
CA ASP A 524 -4.73 18.33 -8.52
C ASP A 524 -3.39 18.84 -8.00
N ILE A 525 -2.35 18.55 -8.77
CA ILE A 525 -0.96 18.92 -8.52
C ILE A 525 -0.57 19.87 -9.64
N ALA A 526 -0.85 21.17 -9.48
CA ALA A 526 -0.79 22.16 -10.55
C ALA A 526 0.66 22.51 -10.96
N ASP A 527 1.34 21.59 -11.65
CA ASP A 527 2.77 21.64 -12.02
C ASP A 527 3.74 21.78 -10.82
N GLU A 528 3.23 21.67 -9.60
CA GLU A 528 4.03 21.72 -8.37
C GLU A 528 4.59 20.34 -8.05
N LEU A 529 5.92 20.19 -8.08
CA LEU A 529 6.56 18.96 -7.66
C LEU A 529 6.60 18.89 -6.13
N PRO A 530 6.13 17.78 -5.50
CA PRO A 530 6.18 17.64 -4.06
C PRO A 530 7.63 17.57 -3.58
N VAL A 531 7.98 18.45 -2.64
CA VAL A 531 9.29 18.45 -1.99
C VAL A 531 9.22 17.62 -0.71
N TYR A 532 10.09 16.63 -0.61
CA TYR A 532 10.17 15.74 0.55
C TYR A 532 11.47 15.98 1.32
N SER A 533 11.33 16.40 2.57
CA SER A 533 12.48 16.56 3.48
C SER A 533 12.93 15.19 3.97
N ALA A 534 14.20 14.85 3.73
CA ALA A 534 14.79 13.62 4.24
C ALA A 534 14.91 13.68 5.78
N PRO A 535 14.55 12.60 6.50
CA PRO A 535 14.78 12.49 7.93
C PRO A 535 16.28 12.40 8.24
N SER A 536 16.65 12.60 9.51
CA SER A 536 18.02 12.35 9.96
C SER A 536 18.40 10.88 9.81
N GLN A 537 19.70 10.60 9.70
CA GLN A 537 20.22 9.24 9.63
C GLN A 537 19.82 8.43 10.88
N GLU A 538 19.85 9.04 12.06
CA GLU A 538 19.40 8.43 13.31
C GLU A 538 17.92 8.01 13.27
N LYS A 539 17.02 8.91 12.83
CA LYS A 539 15.60 8.56 12.68
C LYS A 539 15.38 7.43 11.67
N THR A 540 16.16 7.43 10.59
CA THR A 540 16.13 6.35 9.59
C THR A 540 16.62 5.04 10.19
N ALA A 541 17.68 5.08 11.00
CA ALA A 541 18.22 3.94 11.73
C ALA A 541 17.31 3.45 12.89
N THR A 542 16.40 4.29 13.38
CA THR A 542 15.34 3.82 14.27
C THR A 542 14.25 3.13 13.47
N ALA A 543 13.83 3.72 12.35
CA ALA A 543 12.79 3.19 11.49
C ALA A 543 13.13 1.80 10.91
N VAL A 544 14.33 1.63 10.33
CA VAL A 544 14.76 0.33 9.81
C VAL A 544 14.83 -0.72 10.91
N ALA A 545 15.23 -0.35 12.14
CA ALA A 545 15.24 -1.25 13.28
C ALA A 545 13.82 -1.65 13.72
N GLN A 546 12.84 -0.74 13.65
CA GLN A 546 11.44 -1.05 13.95
C GLN A 546 10.87 -2.08 12.99
N VAL A 547 11.08 -1.90 11.67
CA VAL A 547 10.65 -2.87 10.65
C VAL A 547 11.35 -4.21 10.87
N PHE A 548 12.66 -4.19 11.16
CA PHE A 548 13.44 -5.40 11.42
C PHE A 548 12.89 -6.20 12.61
N ASN A 549 12.63 -5.51 13.73
CA ASN A 549 12.09 -6.12 14.94
C ASN A 549 10.66 -6.66 14.74
N PHE A 550 9.85 -6.01 13.91
CA PHE A 550 8.52 -6.49 13.57
C PHE A 550 8.57 -7.85 12.86
N ILE A 551 9.45 -8.00 11.86
CA ILE A 551 9.67 -9.26 11.14
C ILE A 551 10.14 -10.35 12.11
N LEU A 552 11.11 -10.02 12.97
CA LEU A 552 11.64 -10.95 13.97
C LEU A 552 10.64 -11.39 15.03
N SER A 553 9.61 -10.58 15.29
CA SER A 553 8.54 -10.92 16.22
C SER A 553 7.49 -11.83 15.57
N HIS A 554 7.46 -11.91 14.23
CA HIS A 554 6.48 -12.70 13.47
C HIS A 554 7.14 -13.49 12.30
N PRO A 555 8.25 -14.22 12.51
CA PRO A 555 9.07 -14.71 11.40
C PRO A 555 8.32 -15.72 10.51
N GLN A 556 7.51 -16.62 11.09
CA GLN A 556 6.78 -17.62 10.30
C GLN A 556 5.61 -17.02 9.53
N GLU A 557 4.83 -16.14 10.17
CA GLU A 557 3.72 -15.45 9.51
C GLU A 557 4.24 -14.54 8.39
N PHE A 558 5.32 -13.82 8.65
CA PHE A 558 6.00 -13.01 7.65
C PHE A 558 6.46 -13.84 6.46
N ARG A 559 7.21 -14.93 6.68
CA ARG A 559 7.66 -15.83 5.60
C ARG A 559 6.49 -16.35 4.77
N LYS A 560 5.44 -16.87 5.43
CA LYS A 560 4.26 -17.40 4.74
C LYS A 560 3.61 -16.36 3.82
N VAL A 561 3.42 -15.14 4.31
CA VAL A 561 2.82 -14.06 3.53
C VAL A 561 3.80 -13.55 2.46
N TYR A 562 5.09 -13.50 2.76
CA TYR A 562 6.15 -13.09 1.84
C TYR A 562 6.28 -14.06 0.65
N ASP A 563 6.34 -15.37 0.89
CA ASP A 563 6.28 -16.42 -0.14
C ASP A 563 5.03 -16.26 -1.00
N GLY A 564 3.88 -16.04 -0.36
CA GLY A 564 2.62 -15.76 -1.01
C GLY A 564 2.63 -14.51 -1.89
N ASN A 565 3.63 -13.63 -1.79
CA ASN A 565 3.87 -12.48 -2.67
C ASN A 565 4.97 -12.71 -3.72
N LEU A 566 5.81 -13.74 -3.55
CA LEU A 566 6.85 -14.12 -4.51
C LEU A 566 6.34 -15.02 -5.64
N ILE A 567 5.27 -15.78 -5.42
CA ILE A 567 4.75 -16.75 -6.39
C ILE A 567 4.30 -16.03 -7.67
N GLU A 568 4.82 -16.44 -8.82
CA GLU A 568 4.52 -15.82 -10.13
C GLU A 568 3.03 -15.87 -10.52
N ASN A 569 2.27 -16.81 -9.94
CA ASN A 569 0.85 -17.05 -10.20
C ASN A 569 -0.11 -16.05 -9.52
N ILE A 570 0.40 -15.05 -8.78
CA ILE A 570 -0.50 -14.10 -8.14
C ILE A 570 -1.04 -13.10 -9.17
N THR A 571 -2.35 -12.94 -9.18
CA THR A 571 -3.12 -12.20 -10.18
C THR A 571 -2.99 -10.68 -10.08
N TYR A 572 -2.24 -10.13 -9.13
CA TYR A 572 -2.24 -8.68 -8.91
C TYR A 572 -1.33 -7.89 -9.84
N PRO A 573 -1.76 -6.74 -10.36
CA PRO A 573 -0.92 -5.94 -11.26
C PRO A 573 0.30 -5.34 -10.53
N PRO A 574 1.52 -5.39 -11.11
CA PRO A 574 2.67 -4.71 -10.54
C PRO A 574 2.47 -3.18 -10.58
N GLN A 575 3.08 -2.44 -9.64
CA GLN A 575 2.92 -0.99 -9.52
C GLN A 575 3.19 -0.23 -10.83
N ILE A 576 4.19 -0.67 -11.60
CA ILE A 576 4.48 -0.13 -12.92
C ILE A 576 3.32 -0.31 -13.92
N GLY A 577 2.62 -1.44 -13.87
CA GLY A 577 1.47 -1.71 -14.72
C GLY A 577 0.29 -0.78 -14.40
N TRP A 578 0.05 -0.50 -13.12
CA TRP A 578 -0.90 0.53 -12.70
C TRP A 578 -0.54 1.90 -13.25
N ASN A 579 0.73 2.33 -13.06
CA ASN A 579 1.21 3.61 -13.59
C ASN A 579 1.05 3.67 -15.12
N PHE A 580 1.42 2.61 -15.83
CA PHE A 580 1.32 2.58 -17.28
C PHE A 580 -0.14 2.66 -17.76
N SER A 581 -1.06 1.90 -17.18
CA SER A 581 -2.47 1.96 -17.52
C SER A 581 -3.10 3.32 -17.22
N VAL A 582 -2.71 3.98 -16.12
CA VAL A 582 -3.11 5.37 -15.85
C VAL A 582 -2.59 6.30 -16.93
N ALA A 583 -1.32 6.18 -17.33
CA ALA A 583 -0.76 7.01 -18.40
C ALA A 583 -1.48 6.82 -19.74
N ILE A 584 -1.95 5.61 -20.05
CA ILE A 584 -2.81 5.36 -21.22
C ILE A 584 -4.19 5.99 -21.02
N GLY A 585 -4.78 5.88 -19.83
CA GLY A 585 -6.05 6.51 -19.46
C GLY A 585 -6.03 8.03 -19.60
N ASP A 586 -4.91 8.68 -19.33
CA ASP A 586 -4.72 10.14 -19.44
C ASP A 586 -4.76 10.66 -20.90
N PHE A 587 -4.73 9.79 -21.90
CA PHE A 587 -4.97 10.17 -23.31
C PHE A 587 -6.47 10.36 -23.63
N PHE A 588 -7.35 9.96 -22.72
CA PHE A 588 -8.78 10.18 -22.82
C PHE A 588 -9.18 11.37 -21.95
N ARG A 589 -10.28 12.03 -22.32
CA ARG A 589 -10.79 13.18 -21.58
C ARG A 589 -11.22 12.73 -20.18
N GLN A 590 -10.69 13.41 -19.17
CA GLN A 590 -11.09 13.20 -17.80
C GLN A 590 -12.29 14.10 -17.45
N PHE A 591 -13.15 13.64 -16.53
CA PHE A 591 -14.30 14.41 -16.04
C PHE A 591 -13.88 15.79 -15.52
N TYR A 592 -12.77 15.84 -14.78
CA TYR A 592 -12.25 17.04 -14.15
C TYR A 592 -11.50 17.99 -15.12
N ASP A 593 -11.20 17.56 -16.35
CA ASP A 593 -10.64 18.45 -17.39
C ASP A 593 -11.64 19.52 -17.85
N ARG A 594 -12.93 19.33 -17.58
CA ARG A 594 -14.02 20.22 -18.02
C ARG A 594 -13.88 21.64 -17.46
N GLY A 595 -13.31 21.80 -16.26
CA GLY A 595 -13.06 23.11 -15.63
C GLY A 595 -12.00 23.95 -16.36
N ALA A 596 -10.98 23.31 -16.95
CA ALA A 596 -9.90 24.01 -17.65
C ALA A 596 -10.37 24.73 -18.92
N LYS A 597 -11.46 24.29 -19.56
CA LYS A 597 -12.04 24.98 -20.73
C LYS A 597 -12.85 26.22 -20.36
N ARG A 598 -13.44 26.31 -19.15
CA ARG A 598 -14.17 27.51 -18.71
C ARG A 598 -13.23 28.69 -18.39
N ASN A 599 -11.99 28.43 -18.01
CA ASN A 599 -11.03 29.47 -17.64
C ASN A 599 -10.05 29.86 -18.78
N LYS A 600 -10.06 29.19 -19.94
CA LYS A 600 -9.20 29.59 -21.07
C LYS A 600 -9.63 30.86 -21.81
N GLY A 601 -10.80 31.42 -21.48
CA GLY A 601 -11.25 32.73 -21.98
C GLY A 601 -10.77 33.92 -21.15
N ASN A 602 -10.27 33.70 -19.93
CA ASN A 602 -9.71 34.73 -19.08
C ASN A 602 -8.45 34.15 -18.45
N THR A 603 -7.29 34.39 -19.06
CA THR A 603 -5.99 34.10 -18.48
C THR A 603 -5.91 34.84 -17.14
N VAL A 604 -6.28 34.14 -16.07
CA VAL A 604 -6.18 34.61 -14.69
C VAL A 604 -4.69 34.85 -14.47
N GLN A 605 -4.29 36.14 -14.49
CA GLN A 605 -3.08 36.58 -13.79
C GLN A 605 -3.07 35.83 -12.46
N LYS A 606 -1.94 35.24 -12.07
CA LYS A 606 -1.74 34.63 -10.74
C LYS A 606 -1.94 35.71 -9.65
N VAL A 607 -3.19 36.11 -9.42
CA VAL A 607 -3.61 36.91 -8.29
C VAL A 607 -3.57 35.92 -7.14
N LYS A 608 -2.56 36.05 -6.28
CA LYS A 608 -2.60 35.40 -4.96
C LYS A 608 -3.98 35.72 -4.39
N PRO A 609 -4.86 34.73 -4.18
CA PRO A 609 -6.18 35.01 -3.65
C PRO A 609 -5.99 35.78 -2.33
N PRO A 610 -6.74 36.86 -2.10
CA PRO A 610 -6.63 37.60 -0.85
C PRO A 610 -6.84 36.60 0.30
N PRO A 611 -6.06 36.70 1.39
CA PRO A 611 -6.19 35.78 2.52
C PRO A 611 -7.66 35.73 2.94
N LEU A 612 -8.19 34.52 3.17
CA LEU A 612 -9.55 34.32 3.64
C LEU A 612 -9.78 35.21 4.87
N LYS A 613 -10.59 36.25 4.69
CA LYS A 613 -11.02 37.14 5.77
C LYS A 613 -12.09 36.41 6.56
N PHE A 614 -11.68 35.71 7.61
CA PHE A 614 -12.61 35.26 8.64
C PHE A 614 -13.29 36.51 9.25
N PRO A 615 -14.57 36.44 9.67
CA PRO A 615 -15.16 37.49 10.49
C PRO A 615 -14.26 37.75 11.70
N GLN A 616 -14.08 39.02 12.08
CA GLN A 616 -13.22 39.39 13.20
C GLN A 616 -13.73 38.66 14.46
N LEU A 617 -12.95 37.69 14.93
CA LEU A 617 -13.21 37.00 16.19
C LEU A 617 -13.02 38.01 17.33
N PRO A 618 -13.84 37.97 18.40
CA PRO A 618 -13.57 38.73 19.60
C PRO A 618 -12.23 38.24 20.20
N MET A 619 -11.15 38.97 19.92
CA MET A 619 -9.80 38.57 20.31
C MET A 619 -9.57 38.75 21.81
N TYR A 620 -9.03 37.71 22.45
CA TYR A 620 -8.23 37.87 23.66
C TYR A 620 -6.96 38.67 23.33
N GLY A 621 -6.57 39.55 24.25
CA GLY A 621 -5.58 40.61 24.07
C GLY A 621 -4.26 40.16 23.43
N VAL A 622 -3.93 40.80 22.31
CA VAL A 622 -2.64 40.67 21.64
C VAL A 622 -1.62 41.56 22.34
N ILE A 623 -0.61 40.96 22.96
CA ILE A 623 0.66 41.64 23.26
C ILE A 623 1.39 41.83 21.92
N SER A 624 1.66 43.08 21.55
CA SER A 624 2.29 43.41 20.27
C SER A 624 3.77 42.99 20.26
N ALA A 625 4.16 42.11 19.33
CA ALA A 625 5.56 41.93 18.98
C ALA A 625 5.92 42.89 17.84
N LYS A 626 6.71 43.92 18.18
CA LYS A 626 7.35 44.86 17.25
C LYS A 626 8.50 44.15 16.51
N LYS A 627 8.58 44.41 15.20
CA LYS A 627 9.78 44.59 14.36
C LYS A 627 11.03 43.77 14.71
N LEU A 628 11.37 42.82 13.83
CA LEU A 628 12.75 42.56 13.42
C LEU A 628 12.75 42.21 11.92
N GLY A 629 13.45 43.03 11.15
CA GLY A 629 13.69 42.86 9.72
C GLY A 629 15.08 42.30 9.44
N GLY A 630 15.33 42.04 8.16
CA GLY A 630 16.56 41.47 7.59
C GLY A 630 16.24 40.07 7.06
N GLY A 631 16.41 39.73 5.79
CA GLY A 631 17.31 40.21 4.75
C GLY A 631 17.89 38.96 4.10
N GLY A 632 17.49 38.62 2.88
CA GLY A 632 17.96 37.42 2.19
C GLY A 632 17.52 37.45 0.73
N GLY A 633 18.50 37.47 -0.18
CA GLY A 633 18.37 37.94 -1.55
C GLY A 633 17.61 37.02 -2.50
N ASN A 634 16.86 37.66 -3.40
CA ASN A 634 16.31 37.04 -4.60
C ASN A 634 17.43 36.80 -5.61
N VAL A 635 17.67 35.54 -5.95
CA VAL A 635 18.38 35.16 -7.18
C VAL A 635 17.32 34.99 -8.27
N SER A 636 17.23 35.97 -9.16
CA SER A 636 16.46 35.89 -10.40
C SER A 636 17.30 35.19 -11.45
N TYR A 637 16.81 34.07 -11.99
CA TYR A 637 17.27 33.55 -13.28
C TYR A 637 16.17 33.77 -14.29
N GLY A 638 16.42 34.69 -15.23
CA GLY A 638 15.68 34.81 -16.47
C GLY A 638 16.15 33.77 -17.47
N GLY A 639 15.19 33.13 -18.15
CA GLY A 639 15.43 32.25 -19.28
C GLY A 639 14.12 32.09 -20.05
N GLY A 640 14.09 32.61 -21.28
CA GLY A 640 12.88 32.74 -22.10
C GLY A 640 12.21 31.39 -22.41
N ALA A 641 10.90 31.35 -22.22
CA ALA A 641 10.04 30.24 -22.59
C ALA A 641 9.13 30.68 -23.75
N PHE A 642 9.08 29.86 -24.80
CA PHE A 642 7.90 29.79 -25.64
C PHE A 642 6.79 29.12 -24.81
N GLU A 643 5.74 29.88 -24.53
CA GLU A 643 4.54 29.41 -23.86
C GLU A 643 3.79 28.39 -24.73
N GLY A 644 3.38 27.28 -24.13
CA GLY A 644 2.18 26.57 -24.57
C GLY A 644 2.33 25.14 -25.09
N SER A 645 2.85 24.21 -24.28
CA SER A 645 2.28 22.84 -24.21
C SER A 645 2.91 21.97 -23.13
N SER A 646 2.05 21.47 -22.23
CA SER A 646 2.31 20.41 -21.26
C SER A 646 2.44 19.02 -21.91
N PHE A 647 3.39 18.86 -22.85
CA PHE A 647 3.84 17.54 -23.30
C PHE A 647 5.36 17.57 -23.42
N GLY A 648 6.03 17.06 -22.38
CA GLY A 648 7.46 16.79 -22.37
C GLY A 648 8.35 17.96 -21.93
N LEU A 649 8.65 18.02 -20.62
CA LEU A 649 9.85 18.72 -20.15
C LEU A 649 11.10 18.06 -20.75
N PRO A 650 12.11 18.82 -21.23
CA PRO A 650 13.35 18.27 -21.77
C PRO A 650 14.06 17.39 -20.72
N ALA A 651 14.61 16.27 -21.18
CA ALA A 651 15.17 15.20 -20.36
C ALA A 651 16.38 15.60 -19.48
N ARG A 652 16.93 16.81 -19.64
CA ARG A 652 18.20 17.22 -19.03
C ARG A 652 18.11 17.66 -17.56
N GLU A 653 16.91 17.74 -16.99
CA GLU A 653 16.68 18.14 -15.58
C GLU A 653 16.03 17.02 -14.72
N ARG A 654 15.97 15.77 -15.21
CA ARG A 654 15.29 14.65 -14.51
C ARG A 654 16.20 13.72 -13.70
N ASP A 655 17.47 14.07 -13.47
CA ASP A 655 18.41 13.27 -12.66
C ASP A 655 18.24 13.46 -11.13
N LEU A 656 17.04 13.81 -10.66
CA LEU A 656 16.77 14.04 -9.22
C LEU A 656 16.64 12.75 -8.38
N ASN A 657 16.69 11.58 -9.00
CA ASN A 657 16.44 10.27 -8.36
C ASN A 657 17.65 9.32 -8.30
N LEU A 658 18.88 9.79 -8.55
CA LEU A 658 20.05 8.98 -8.21
C LEU A 658 20.35 9.14 -6.71
N PRO A 659 20.39 8.04 -5.93
CA PRO A 659 20.86 8.13 -4.55
C PRO A 659 22.32 8.63 -4.56
N PRO A 660 22.71 9.54 -3.65
CA PRO A 660 24.10 9.93 -3.50
C PRO A 660 24.96 8.69 -3.22
N LYS A 661 26.03 8.50 -3.99
CA LYS A 661 26.82 7.25 -4.02
C LYS A 661 27.54 6.84 -2.72
N ASN A 662 27.50 7.64 -1.65
CA ASN A 662 28.33 7.45 -0.45
C ASN A 662 27.60 7.76 0.88
N TYR A 663 26.63 6.93 1.28
CA TYR A 663 26.17 6.91 2.66
C TYR A 663 26.07 5.47 3.15
N ALA A 664 27.15 4.96 3.75
CA ALA A 664 27.04 3.80 4.62
C ALA A 664 26.26 4.27 5.87
N MET A 665 25.05 3.73 6.09
CA MET A 665 24.33 3.97 7.33
C MET A 665 25.11 3.34 8.48
N ARG A 666 25.47 4.15 9.48
CA ARG A 666 26.01 3.68 10.76
C ARG A 666 24.93 3.84 11.82
N LEU A 667 24.76 2.85 12.67
CA LEU A 667 23.88 2.97 13.82
C LEU A 667 24.35 4.13 14.72
N PRO A 668 23.43 4.91 15.32
CA PRO A 668 23.78 5.84 16.38
C PRO A 668 24.47 5.07 17.51
N LEU A 669 25.64 5.54 17.96
CA LEU A 669 26.26 5.03 19.18
C LEU A 669 25.31 5.34 20.35
N LYS A 670 24.94 4.33 21.15
CA LYS A 670 24.17 4.56 22.38
C LYS A 670 24.84 5.64 23.23
N PRO A 671 24.08 6.51 23.93
CA PRO A 671 24.66 7.44 24.89
C PRO A 671 25.46 6.67 25.94
N ARG A 672 26.63 7.23 26.31
CA ARG A 672 27.69 6.57 27.08
C ARG A 672 27.35 6.31 28.57
N ASN A 673 26.14 6.65 29.02
CA ASN A 673 25.71 6.46 30.41
C ASN A 673 24.74 5.27 30.51
N GLN A 674 25.18 4.21 31.19
CA GLN A 674 24.39 3.00 31.44
C GLN A 674 23.35 3.15 32.57
N ASP A 675 23.29 4.29 33.26
CA ASP A 675 22.45 4.47 34.45
C ASP A 675 21.20 5.34 34.25
N HIS A 676 20.92 5.82 33.04
CA HIS A 676 19.67 6.51 32.74
C HIS A 676 18.87 5.79 31.65
N ASN A 677 18.06 4.84 32.10
CA ASN A 677 16.89 4.39 31.36
C ASN A 677 15.74 5.38 31.65
N PRO A 678 15.26 6.18 30.67
CA PRO A 678 14.18 7.15 30.89
C PRO A 678 12.80 6.51 31.17
N LEU A 679 12.74 5.18 31.32
CA LEU A 679 11.54 4.41 31.65
C LEU A 679 11.52 3.85 33.08
N LYS A 680 12.46 4.22 33.96
CA LYS A 680 12.33 3.96 35.41
C LYS A 680 11.85 5.24 36.11
N LYS A 681 10.58 5.25 36.54
CA LYS A 681 10.11 6.15 37.59
C LYS A 681 10.64 5.60 38.91
N ASP A 682 11.46 6.37 39.60
CA ASP A 682 11.91 6.08 40.95
C ASP A 682 10.70 6.15 41.91
N LEU A 683 10.35 5.01 42.50
CA LEU A 683 9.62 4.95 43.76
C LEU A 683 10.68 5.10 44.87
N PRO A 684 10.44 5.94 45.89
CA PRO A 684 11.32 5.97 47.04
C PRO A 684 11.01 4.78 47.96
N ASP A 685 12.04 3.99 48.26
CA ASP A 685 12.03 3.04 49.38
C ASP A 685 12.30 3.80 50.69
N ASP A 686 11.46 3.53 51.68
CA ASP A 686 11.57 4.01 53.06
C ASP A 686 12.66 3.28 53.86
N ASP A 687 13.08 3.96 54.93
CA ASP A 687 13.85 3.54 56.11
C ASP A 687 15.38 3.36 56.01
N ASP A 688 16.13 4.36 56.49
CA ASP A 688 16.70 4.26 57.84
C ASP A 688 17.12 5.62 58.47
N LEU A 689 16.98 5.68 59.79
CA LEU A 689 17.06 6.82 60.70
C LEU A 689 18.49 7.40 60.93
N THR A 690 18.62 8.72 61.14
CA THR A 690 19.02 9.36 62.43
C THR A 690 19.28 10.88 62.35
N THR A 691 18.50 11.62 63.14
CA THR A 691 18.79 12.85 63.94
C THR A 691 19.84 13.89 63.49
N ILE A 692 19.45 15.17 63.40
CA ILE A 692 19.76 16.26 64.38
C ILE A 692 18.98 17.55 64.01
N SER A 693 18.76 18.34 65.06
CA SER A 693 17.93 19.53 65.29
C SER A 693 18.21 20.77 64.43
N ASP A 694 17.17 21.57 64.11
CA ASP A 694 16.84 22.84 64.80
C ASP A 694 15.76 23.64 64.04
N ALA A 695 14.87 24.25 64.82
CA ALA A 695 13.73 25.08 64.42
C ALA A 695 14.03 26.57 64.78
N PRO A 696 13.12 27.57 64.66
CA PRO A 696 12.01 27.90 63.72
C PRO A 696 12.09 29.43 63.35
N PRO A 697 11.01 30.25 63.22
CA PRO A 697 9.68 30.16 62.56
C PRO A 697 9.39 31.36 61.59
N MET A 698 8.27 31.34 60.82
CA MET A 698 7.29 32.45 60.80
C MET A 698 5.98 32.16 60.03
N GLN A 699 4.92 31.95 60.82
CA GLN A 699 3.56 32.53 60.78
C GLN A 699 2.74 32.73 59.48
N ALA A 700 1.64 31.95 59.42
CA ALA A 700 0.22 32.36 59.45
C ALA A 700 -0.42 33.14 58.27
N ARG A 701 -1.46 32.53 57.66
CA ARG A 701 -2.87 32.84 57.99
C ARG A 701 -3.86 31.87 57.32
N SER A 702 -4.98 31.71 58.01
CA SER A 702 -6.02 30.69 57.88
C SER A 702 -7.33 31.21 57.28
N ARG A 703 -8.25 30.25 57.02
CA ARG A 703 -9.72 30.29 56.81
C ARG A 703 -10.14 29.91 55.39
N ALA A 704 -11.16 29.07 55.16
CA ALA A 704 -12.00 28.23 56.00
C ALA A 704 -12.65 27.13 55.12
N ALA A 705 -13.25 26.16 55.81
CA ALA A 705 -13.74 24.86 55.37
C ALA A 705 -14.89 24.87 54.35
N ASP A 706 -15.02 23.76 53.61
CA ASP A 706 -16.28 23.00 53.55
C ASP A 706 -16.01 21.49 53.35
N ASN A 707 -16.81 20.71 54.08
CA ASN A 707 -16.78 19.24 54.23
C ASN A 707 -17.32 18.51 53.01
N ILE A 708 -16.65 17.43 52.55
CA ILE A 708 -17.31 16.20 52.06
C ILE A 708 -16.43 14.98 52.43
N SER A 709 -17.03 13.97 53.07
CA SER A 709 -16.39 12.75 53.53
C SER A 709 -16.13 11.75 52.39
N TYR A 710 -15.00 11.05 52.45
CA TYR A 710 -14.67 9.91 51.60
C TYR A 710 -14.65 8.63 52.47
N GLN A 711 -15.44 7.63 52.10
CA GLN A 711 -15.33 6.27 52.61
C GLN A 711 -14.25 5.50 51.82
N PRO A 712 -13.42 4.68 52.48
CA PRO A 712 -12.47 3.80 51.80
C PRO A 712 -13.15 2.50 51.31
N PRO A 713 -12.75 1.95 50.15
CA PRO A 713 -13.29 0.70 49.63
C PRO A 713 -12.69 -0.53 50.33
N LEU A 714 -13.52 -1.58 50.39
CA LEU A 714 -13.27 -2.88 51.03
C LEU A 714 -12.14 -3.70 50.35
N PRO A 715 -11.43 -4.56 51.10
CA PRO A 715 -10.40 -5.43 50.55
C PRO A 715 -11.00 -6.68 49.86
N PRO A 716 -10.34 -7.21 48.81
CA PRO A 716 -10.76 -8.43 48.14
C PRO A 716 -10.50 -9.70 48.97
N PRO A 717 -11.29 -10.77 48.77
CA PRO A 717 -11.26 -11.97 49.62
C PRO A 717 -10.08 -12.91 49.31
N LYS A 718 -9.54 -13.49 50.38
CA LYS A 718 -8.51 -14.54 50.38
C LYS A 718 -9.11 -15.88 49.96
N LEU A 719 -8.55 -16.52 48.93
CA LEU A 719 -8.81 -17.92 48.60
C LEU A 719 -7.65 -18.81 49.08
N LYS A 720 -8.03 -19.85 49.83
CA LYS A 720 -7.16 -20.81 50.50
C LYS A 720 -6.55 -21.81 49.52
N VAL A 721 -5.27 -22.08 49.74
CA VAL A 721 -4.54 -23.25 49.23
C VAL A 721 -4.99 -24.50 50.01
N SER A 722 -5.24 -25.59 49.29
CA SER A 722 -5.32 -26.95 49.86
C SER A 722 -4.52 -27.89 48.94
N THR A 723 -3.54 -28.54 49.55
CA THR A 723 -2.63 -29.56 49.00
C THR A 723 -3.33 -30.92 48.89
N ASN A 724 -3.09 -31.68 47.82
CA ASN A 724 -2.44 -33.00 47.90
C ASN A 724 -2.34 -33.70 46.54
N ALA A 725 -1.25 -34.46 46.42
CA ALA A 725 -0.70 -35.14 45.25
C ALA A 725 -1.40 -36.45 44.87
N LYS A 726 -1.25 -36.87 43.60
CA LYS A 726 -0.68 -38.19 43.22
C LYS A 726 -0.47 -38.33 41.71
N GLU A 727 0.62 -38.99 41.36
CA GLU A 727 1.04 -39.48 40.04
C GLU A 727 0.00 -40.40 39.39
N VAL A 728 -0.02 -40.49 38.05
CA VAL A 728 0.14 -41.73 37.26
C VAL A 728 0.28 -41.38 35.76
N SER A 729 1.05 -42.22 35.09
CA SER A 729 1.54 -42.26 33.71
C SER A 729 0.51 -42.33 32.56
N ALA A 730 1.06 -42.12 31.36
CA ALA A 730 0.89 -42.91 30.13
C ALA A 730 0.21 -42.21 28.94
N THR A 731 1.02 -42.14 27.87
CA THR A 731 0.71 -42.35 26.44
C THR A 731 -0.74 -42.67 26.09
N GLU A 732 -1.32 -41.96 25.12
CA GLU A 732 -1.59 -42.51 23.78
C GLU A 732 -2.21 -41.48 22.83
N THR A 733 -1.79 -41.64 21.57
CA THR A 733 -2.37 -41.19 20.31
C THR A 733 -3.89 -41.35 20.22
N PHE A 734 -4.58 -40.40 19.57
CA PHE A 734 -5.91 -40.65 19.00
C PHE A 734 -6.03 -40.12 17.57
N SER A 735 -6.30 -41.07 16.69
CA SER A 735 -6.85 -40.98 15.35
C SER A 735 -8.28 -40.45 15.35
N ILE A 736 -8.65 -39.68 14.33
CA ILE A 736 -10.03 -39.31 14.02
C ILE A 736 -10.55 -40.32 13.00
N SER A 737 -11.58 -41.06 13.40
CA SER A 737 -12.40 -41.92 12.54
C SER A 737 -13.78 -41.31 12.36
N ASP A 738 -14.27 -41.36 11.12
CA ASP A 738 -15.67 -41.20 10.73
C ASP A 738 -16.62 -42.08 11.56
N THR A 739 -17.86 -41.63 11.76
CA THR A 739 -19.09 -42.43 11.55
C THR A 739 -20.38 -41.63 11.80
N THR A 740 -21.18 -41.56 10.73
CA THR A 740 -22.63 -41.80 10.60
C THR A 740 -23.59 -41.82 11.80
N ASP A 741 -24.76 -41.24 11.50
CA ASP A 741 -26.14 -41.74 11.68
C ASP A 741 -27.06 -41.25 12.80
N ASP A 742 -28.30 -41.01 12.33
CA ASP A 742 -29.63 -40.98 12.97
C ASP A 742 -29.91 -39.95 14.07
N GLY A 743 -31.06 -39.26 14.15
CA GLY A 743 -32.36 -39.34 13.49
C GLY A 743 -33.37 -38.58 14.39
N GLY A 744 -34.53 -38.14 13.86
CA GLY A 744 -35.70 -37.80 14.72
C GLY A 744 -36.49 -36.51 14.45
N GLU A 745 -37.58 -36.67 13.70
CA GLU A 745 -38.96 -36.20 13.94
C GLU A 745 -39.44 -34.71 14.00
N LEU A 746 -40.45 -34.48 13.14
CA LEU A 746 -41.76 -33.79 13.33
C LEU A 746 -41.84 -32.28 13.65
N ALA A 747 -42.43 -31.49 12.74
CA ALA A 747 -43.86 -31.10 12.81
C ALA A 747 -44.25 -30.02 11.76
N ARG A 748 -45.48 -30.14 11.25
CA ARG A 748 -46.15 -29.26 10.28
C ARG A 748 -46.63 -27.95 10.94
N GLY A 749 -46.64 -26.87 10.15
CA GLY A 749 -47.44 -25.66 10.41
C GLY A 749 -47.69 -24.89 9.11
N LYS A 750 -48.91 -25.01 8.58
CA LYS A 750 -49.47 -24.17 7.50
C LYS A 750 -49.96 -22.86 8.11
N GLU A 751 -49.82 -21.74 7.41
CA GLU A 751 -50.83 -20.69 7.38
C GLU A 751 -50.62 -19.76 6.17
N ALA A 752 -51.73 -19.49 5.46
CA ALA A 752 -51.86 -18.51 4.39
C ALA A 752 -52.06 -17.10 4.98
N PRO A 753 -52.11 -16.05 4.14
CA PRO A 753 -53.42 -15.40 4.02
C PRO A 753 -53.80 -14.95 2.60
N SER A 754 -55.07 -14.59 2.55
CA SER A 754 -56.01 -14.53 1.44
C SER A 754 -56.04 -13.21 0.66
N TYR A 755 -56.58 -13.35 -0.55
CA TYR A 755 -57.21 -12.34 -1.40
C TYR A 755 -58.18 -11.38 -0.67
N MET A 756 -58.24 -10.13 -1.16
CA MET A 756 -59.46 -9.34 -1.31
C MET A 756 -59.36 -8.48 -2.58
N ASP A 757 -60.30 -8.71 -3.50
CA ASP A 757 -60.65 -7.84 -4.62
C ASP A 757 -61.38 -6.58 -4.14
N THR A 758 -61.27 -5.47 -4.87
CA THR A 758 -62.43 -4.84 -5.55
C THR A 758 -62.05 -3.57 -6.34
N ASN A 759 -62.44 -3.62 -7.63
CA ASN A 759 -63.11 -2.61 -8.46
C ASN A 759 -62.43 -1.33 -8.97
N ASP A 760 -62.32 -1.32 -10.31
CA ASP A 760 -62.91 -0.37 -11.26
C ASP A 760 -62.66 1.14 -11.11
N ASN A 761 -61.95 1.72 -12.08
CA ASN A 761 -62.65 2.37 -13.18
C ASN A 761 -61.78 2.73 -14.40
N ASP A 762 -62.42 2.53 -15.54
CA ASP A 762 -62.11 2.86 -16.93
C ASP A 762 -61.74 4.34 -17.20
N HIS A 763 -60.80 4.61 -18.13
CA HIS A 763 -61.13 5.13 -19.47
C HIS A 763 -59.91 5.52 -20.36
N HIS A 764 -59.96 4.98 -21.58
CA HIS A 764 -59.61 5.56 -22.90
C HIS A 764 -58.14 5.84 -23.26
N LYS A 765 -57.53 5.03 -24.15
CA LYS A 765 -57.68 4.89 -25.63
C LYS A 765 -56.74 5.79 -26.44
N LYS A 766 -55.83 5.13 -27.16
CA LYS A 766 -55.41 5.26 -28.59
C LYS A 766 -53.92 4.90 -28.66
N GLY A 767 -53.45 3.84 -29.29
CA GLY A 767 -53.98 3.07 -30.41
C GLY A 767 -53.07 3.29 -31.63
N ARG A 768 -52.21 2.32 -31.95
CA ARG A 768 -51.86 2.01 -33.34
C ARG A 768 -51.40 0.55 -33.48
N LYS A 769 -51.99 -0.06 -34.50
CA LYS A 769 -51.97 -1.48 -34.85
C LYS A 769 -50.92 -1.76 -35.93
N GLN A 770 -50.72 -3.07 -36.13
CA GLN A 770 -50.28 -3.81 -37.33
C GLN A 770 -48.77 -4.09 -37.42
N LYS A 771 -48.32 -5.29 -37.80
CA LYS A 771 -48.99 -6.41 -38.49
C LYS A 771 -48.26 -7.73 -38.25
N VAL A 772 -49.06 -8.78 -38.13
CA VAL A 772 -48.71 -10.20 -38.06
C VAL A 772 -48.40 -10.72 -39.48
N HIS A 773 -47.43 -11.63 -39.61
CA HIS A 773 -47.50 -12.73 -40.58
C HIS A 773 -47.23 -14.06 -39.86
N LYS A 774 -48.25 -14.92 -39.86
CA LYS A 774 -48.19 -16.36 -39.57
C LYS A 774 -48.08 -17.08 -40.92
N LYS A 775 -47.26 -18.12 -40.98
CA LYS A 775 -47.52 -19.29 -41.83
C LYS A 775 -47.15 -20.56 -41.06
N ILE A 776 -47.87 -21.62 -41.37
CA ILE A 776 -48.25 -22.76 -40.54
C ILE A 776 -47.89 -24.05 -41.32
N VAL A 777 -47.36 -25.06 -40.60
CA VAL A 777 -47.60 -26.54 -40.75
C VAL A 777 -46.82 -27.24 -41.90
N ILE A 778 -46.13 -28.39 -41.74
CA ILE A 778 -46.53 -29.74 -41.29
C ILE A 778 -45.33 -30.59 -40.75
N LYS A 779 -45.72 -31.54 -39.88
CA LYS A 779 -45.16 -32.70 -39.15
C LYS A 779 -44.07 -33.65 -39.73
N ASP A 780 -43.39 -34.26 -38.74
CA ASP A 780 -42.94 -35.66 -38.50
C ASP A 780 -41.96 -36.41 -39.43
N SER A 781 -40.81 -36.85 -38.87
CA SER A 781 -40.53 -38.27 -38.53
C SER A 781 -39.05 -38.51 -38.13
N GLY A 782 -38.79 -39.39 -37.14
CA GLY A 782 -37.59 -40.28 -37.17
C GLY A 782 -36.49 -40.18 -36.08
N ILE A 783 -36.75 -40.78 -34.90
CA ILE A 783 -35.98 -41.85 -34.20
C ILE A 783 -34.47 -41.70 -33.80
N SER A 784 -34.25 -42.02 -32.50
CA SER A 784 -33.05 -42.51 -31.76
C SER A 784 -31.94 -41.52 -31.39
N GLY A 785 -31.34 -41.49 -30.19
CA GLY A 785 -31.45 -42.31 -28.98
C GLY A 785 -30.10 -42.94 -28.59
N SER A 786 -29.39 -42.39 -27.59
CA SER A 786 -28.45 -43.08 -26.68
C SER A 786 -27.71 -42.03 -25.82
N LYS A 787 -28.01 -41.91 -24.51
CA LYS A 787 -27.34 -42.57 -23.37
C LYS A 787 -25.82 -42.35 -23.31
N ALA A 788 -25.42 -41.58 -22.29
CA ALA A 788 -24.05 -41.39 -21.85
C ALA A 788 -23.55 -42.64 -21.10
N GLU A 789 -22.38 -43.13 -21.50
CA GLU A 789 -21.61 -44.13 -20.75
C GLU A 789 -20.40 -43.48 -20.10
N LEU A 790 -20.29 -43.76 -18.80
CA LEU A 790 -19.15 -43.48 -17.94
C LEU A 790 -18.09 -44.54 -18.22
N ILE A 791 -16.89 -44.15 -18.67
CA ILE A 791 -15.74 -45.07 -18.76
C ILE A 791 -14.69 -44.62 -17.74
N THR A 792 -14.61 -45.37 -16.65
CA THR A 792 -13.46 -45.45 -15.75
C THR A 792 -12.44 -46.39 -16.38
N GLN A 793 -11.22 -45.92 -16.66
CA GLN A 793 -10.09 -46.80 -16.99
C GLN A 793 -9.06 -46.81 -15.86
N LYS A 794 -8.90 -48.03 -15.34
CA LYS A 794 -7.86 -48.50 -14.42
C LYS A 794 -6.69 -48.98 -15.31
N VAL A 795 -5.48 -48.45 -15.14
CA VAL A 795 -4.29 -48.95 -15.83
C VAL A 795 -3.37 -49.60 -14.81
N VAL A 796 -3.14 -50.90 -15.02
CA VAL A 796 -2.09 -51.72 -14.40
C VAL A 796 -0.93 -51.80 -15.38
N ASN A 797 0.30 -51.73 -14.85
CA ASN A 797 1.57 -51.89 -15.55
C ASN A 797 1.71 -53.23 -16.27
N ASP A 798 2.33 -53.23 -17.47
CA ASP A 798 3.51 -54.07 -17.74
C ASP A 798 4.22 -53.72 -19.07
N GLY A 799 5.55 -53.60 -19.00
CA GLY A 799 6.47 -54.21 -19.97
C GLY A 799 6.72 -53.58 -21.36
N LYS A 800 7.85 -52.86 -21.45
CA LYS A 800 8.75 -52.72 -22.62
C LYS A 800 8.21 -52.05 -23.91
N SER A 801 8.65 -50.81 -24.15
CA SER A 801 9.16 -50.38 -25.46
C SER A 801 10.02 -49.11 -25.35
N LYS A 802 11.19 -49.16 -26.01
CA LYS A 802 12.19 -48.10 -26.11
C LYS A 802 11.59 -46.86 -26.79
N VAL A 803 11.74 -45.68 -26.18
CA VAL A 803 11.51 -44.39 -26.84
C VAL A 803 12.86 -43.81 -27.24
N ILE A 804 13.05 -43.63 -28.55
CA ILE A 804 14.15 -42.90 -29.16
C ILE A 804 13.84 -41.40 -28.98
N VAL A 805 14.66 -40.69 -28.21
CA VAL A 805 14.60 -39.24 -28.09
C VAL A 805 15.53 -38.64 -29.14
N ASN A 806 14.95 -37.92 -30.11
CA ASN A 806 15.73 -37.12 -31.07
C ASN A 806 16.14 -35.80 -30.42
N THR A 807 17.40 -35.71 -30.00
CA THR A 807 18.03 -34.48 -29.52
C THR A 807 18.54 -33.67 -30.71
N ILE A 808 17.90 -32.52 -31.00
CA ILE A 808 18.43 -31.53 -31.96
C ILE A 808 19.57 -30.77 -31.28
N ARG A 809 20.80 -31.20 -31.54
CA ARG A 809 22.03 -30.45 -31.21
C ARG A 809 22.19 -29.26 -32.16
N LYS A 810 22.16 -28.04 -31.65
CA LYS A 810 22.72 -26.86 -32.34
C LYS A 810 24.25 -26.92 -32.24
N THR A 811 24.91 -27.08 -33.37
CA THR A 811 26.37 -26.94 -33.51
C THR A 811 26.74 -25.46 -33.67
N PRO A 812 27.87 -25.00 -33.11
CA PRO A 812 28.43 -23.70 -33.42
C PRO A 812 29.26 -23.82 -34.72
N ARG A 813 28.93 -23.03 -35.74
CA ARG A 813 29.80 -22.84 -36.91
C ARG A 813 30.66 -21.60 -36.69
N GLY A 814 31.94 -21.83 -36.46
CA GLY A 814 33.01 -20.98 -36.95
C GLY A 814 33.90 -21.81 -37.88
N VAL A 815 34.34 -21.22 -38.99
CA VAL A 815 35.70 -21.29 -39.58
C VAL A 815 35.67 -20.66 -41.00
N VAL A 816 36.35 -19.52 -41.07
CA VAL A 816 37.26 -18.96 -42.09
C VAL A 816 37.52 -19.80 -43.37
N ASN A 817 37.42 -19.16 -44.56
CA ASN A 817 38.53 -19.01 -45.53
C ASN A 817 38.15 -18.19 -46.79
N ASP A 818 38.95 -17.14 -47.01
CA ASP A 818 39.50 -16.57 -48.24
C ASP A 818 39.19 -17.26 -49.59
N ASN A 819 38.75 -16.48 -50.59
CA ASN A 819 39.59 -15.97 -51.71
C ASN A 819 38.76 -15.38 -52.87
N ASP A 820 39.22 -14.20 -53.32
CA ASP A 820 39.29 -13.65 -54.68
C ASP A 820 38.08 -13.74 -55.65
N SER A 821 37.53 -12.58 -56.04
CA SER A 821 37.92 -11.88 -57.29
C SER A 821 36.97 -10.73 -57.69
N VAL A 822 37.61 -9.63 -58.15
CA VAL A 822 37.14 -8.36 -58.76
C VAL A 822 36.68 -7.26 -57.82
#